data_AF-A0A1F5GU38-F1
#
_entry.id   AF-A0A1F5GU38-F1
#
_cell.length_a   1.000
_cell.length_b   1.000
_cell.length_c   1.000
_cell.angle_alpha   90.00
_cell.angle_beta   90.00
_cell.angle_gamma   90.00
#
_symmetry.space_group_name_H-M   'P 1'
#
loop_
_entity.id
_entity.type
_entity.pdbx_description
1 polymer ?
#
loop_
_entity_poly.entity_id
_entity_poly.type
_entity_poly.pdbx_seq_one_letter_code
_entity_poly.pdbx_strand_id
1 'polypeptide(L)'
;MSEAGIESENPNIKPEFDGGSFTITHLSTSPEGFEFKTSQSIRRRQKSSQNLLNDNQRSRLQSAMKREMKFQGVEGLRDAKDALERARANESTSEIARLQLEYDETRRKYIKGMAGKVGIRNIRQEGNTLIADVKLVSFPVYNEFANPNNTPELLDLSSNAATAMIVRSSDGRIIIQHRAVERQRLDREGLTRGNASYTDIPGASAAGMIDAIINAENSTKGTPDAIDTNTLRANILKETGEELGLEDNDLKKIRIVGLAKDNVKIHDEILLLADSGLTASEIRERSRTSNRNKNLGDADFEEKFVDIDGTPQAIEKLLTDVHCPFPPTHAAVLIAAGYSLILEAQGLEAANIWKIQLEKDVQENYRKMNEIVSSYYIKYQEIFNQVPERYWGKNVPARNTDGYAPAYTPEEQGLPSFEDEMVRVGLIPETRRLINTAYLFDVDGVLTDPAEKQVTESALYERIIEKLQNGEVVGLNTGRSTAWMIERIIEPLQAMINDKSLLVNFVAIGEKGGTWITFDSEGSVHHGRVNSLSVPIEFHYKVKNLIEDKYSDCMFFDDTKETMVSIEMKDGYDLVEFHRRQKELRVDLAKILTESGLENKYKIDPTTIATDIESPNVGKALGANRFLEFLDDQDIKPKHFVAFGDSRSDFEMADELERKNKPITFVYAGDKASLGILKKDYPIEYLEGYSQGTLAYLSR
;
A
#
# COMPACT_ATOMS: atom_id res chain seq x y z
N MET A 1 33.82 43.79 -44.20
CA MET A 1 33.14 42.50 -44.35
C MET A 1 33.24 41.83 -42.97
N SER A 2 32.50 42.33 -41.97
CA SER A 2 31.14 41.89 -41.55
C SER A 2 31.14 40.39 -41.21
N GLU A 3 31.48 40.07 -39.96
CA GLU A 3 30.50 39.73 -38.91
C GLU A 3 29.65 38.52 -39.30
N ALA A 4 30.15 37.33 -38.92
CA ALA A 4 29.34 36.13 -38.82
C ALA A 4 28.74 36.12 -37.41
N GLY A 5 27.41 36.24 -37.37
CA GLY A 5 26.61 36.45 -36.18
C GLY A 5 26.77 35.34 -35.14
N ILE A 6 27.06 35.77 -33.93
CA ILE A 6 26.68 35.10 -32.70
C ILE A 6 25.15 35.10 -32.70
N GLU A 7 24.52 33.93 -32.85
CA GLU A 7 23.12 33.76 -32.48
C GLU A 7 23.01 34.08 -30.99
N SER A 8 22.39 35.22 -30.69
CA SER A 8 22.02 35.61 -29.35
C SER A 8 21.00 34.60 -28.83
N GLU A 9 21.38 33.82 -27.81
CA GLU A 9 20.45 33.06 -27.00
C GLU A 9 19.33 34.00 -26.49
N ASN A 10 18.10 33.58 -26.77
CA ASN A 10 16.88 34.33 -26.53
C ASN A 10 16.66 34.53 -25.01
N PRO A 11 16.49 35.76 -24.48
CA PRO A 11 16.42 36.05 -23.04
C PRO A 11 15.11 35.60 -22.34
N ASN A 12 14.35 34.68 -22.93
CA ASN A 12 13.03 34.25 -22.46
C ASN A 12 12.85 32.72 -22.37
N ILE A 13 13.92 31.95 -22.25
CA ILE A 13 13.79 30.52 -21.89
C ILE A 13 13.43 30.47 -20.41
N LYS A 14 12.13 30.36 -20.11
CA LYS A 14 11.71 29.96 -18.78
C LYS A 14 12.30 28.58 -18.51
N PRO A 15 12.91 28.35 -17.33
CA PRO A 15 13.40 27.02 -16.99
C PRO A 15 12.21 26.07 -16.87
N GLU A 16 11.99 25.26 -17.91
CA GLU A 16 11.04 24.15 -17.96
C GLU A 16 11.75 22.81 -17.76
N PHE A 17 11.07 21.81 -17.20
CA PHE A 17 11.56 20.43 -17.04
C PHE A 17 10.44 19.47 -17.44
N ASP A 18 10.65 18.63 -18.44
CA ASP A 18 9.72 17.57 -18.81
C ASP A 18 10.06 16.26 -18.09
N GLY A 19 9.25 15.87 -17.10
CA GLY A 19 9.38 14.59 -16.41
C GLY A 19 8.59 13.46 -17.09
N GLY A 20 7.98 13.71 -18.25
CA GLY A 20 7.03 12.83 -18.94
C GLY A 20 5.67 12.80 -18.22
N SER A 21 5.64 12.22 -17.01
CA SER A 21 4.42 12.11 -16.18
C SER A 21 4.01 13.44 -15.52
N PHE A 22 4.90 14.42 -15.52
CA PHE A 22 4.65 15.81 -15.10
C PHE A 22 5.52 16.76 -15.92
N THR A 23 5.20 18.05 -15.87
CA THR A 23 6.04 19.10 -16.47
C THR A 23 6.19 20.24 -15.48
N ILE A 24 7.43 20.61 -15.13
CA ILE A 24 7.70 21.85 -14.40
C ILE A 24 7.68 22.98 -15.40
N THR A 25 6.70 23.87 -15.28
CA THR A 25 6.50 24.98 -16.22
C THR A 25 7.26 26.24 -15.81
N HIS A 26 7.56 26.36 -14.52
CA HIS A 26 8.28 27.50 -13.96
C HIS A 26 9.17 27.03 -12.80
N LEU A 27 10.45 27.41 -12.84
CA LEU A 27 11.37 27.34 -11.69
C LEU A 27 11.83 28.75 -11.33
N SER A 28 11.90 29.05 -10.03
CA SER A 28 12.38 30.35 -9.58
C SER A 28 13.88 30.47 -9.80
N THR A 29 14.28 31.51 -10.52
CA THR A 29 15.70 31.88 -10.70
C THR A 29 16.19 32.81 -9.57
N SER A 30 15.33 33.08 -8.58
CA SER A 30 15.63 33.87 -7.40
C SER A 30 15.73 32.97 -6.17
N PRO A 31 16.78 33.10 -5.34
CA PRO A 31 16.83 32.44 -4.04
C PRO A 31 15.66 32.79 -3.13
N GLU A 32 14.93 33.88 -3.35
CA GLU A 32 13.76 34.22 -2.51
C GLU A 32 12.46 33.53 -2.97
N GLY A 33 12.49 32.78 -4.08
CA GLY A 33 11.31 32.18 -4.69
C GLY A 33 10.39 33.21 -5.35
N PHE A 34 9.29 32.76 -5.94
CA PHE A 34 8.29 33.61 -6.58
C PHE A 34 7.37 34.31 -5.58
N GLU A 35 6.89 35.49 -5.95
CA GLU A 35 5.61 36.00 -5.46
C GLU A 35 4.46 35.40 -6.28
N PHE A 36 3.29 35.19 -5.68
CA PHE A 36 2.09 34.75 -6.38
C PHE A 36 0.96 35.76 -6.21
N LYS A 37 0.26 36.09 -7.30
CA LYS A 37 -0.90 36.99 -7.30
C LYS A 37 -1.98 36.48 -8.25
N THR A 38 -3.22 36.81 -7.93
CA THR A 38 -4.35 36.57 -8.83
C THR A 38 -4.70 37.82 -9.61
N SER A 39 -4.92 37.68 -10.91
CA SER A 39 -5.44 38.79 -11.74
C SER A 39 -6.95 38.89 -11.77
N GLN A 40 -7.65 37.77 -11.68
CA GLN A 40 -9.11 37.75 -11.70
C GLN A 40 -9.67 36.47 -11.09
N SER A 41 -10.83 36.60 -10.44
CA SER A 41 -11.67 35.47 -10.03
C SER A 41 -12.74 35.20 -11.07
N ILE A 42 -12.73 34.00 -11.64
CA ILE A 42 -13.62 33.59 -12.72
C ILE A 42 -14.95 33.09 -12.12
N ARG A 43 -16.07 33.72 -12.51
CA ARG A 43 -17.41 33.27 -12.12
C ARG A 43 -17.77 31.94 -12.77
N ARG A 44 -18.43 31.07 -11.97
CA ARG A 44 -19.09 29.83 -12.45
C ARG A 44 -20.17 30.10 -13.52
N ARG A 45 -20.60 31.37 -13.70
CA ARG A 45 -21.64 31.83 -14.64
C ARG A 45 -21.15 32.08 -16.08
N GLN A 46 -20.22 31.28 -16.61
CA GLN A 46 -20.32 30.96 -18.04
C GLN A 46 -21.42 29.91 -18.18
N LYS A 47 -22.56 30.34 -18.73
CA LYS A 47 -23.83 29.60 -18.92
C LYS A 47 -23.73 28.36 -19.82
N SER A 48 -22.58 27.71 -19.94
CA SER A 48 -22.35 26.56 -20.82
C SER A 48 -21.72 25.35 -20.14
N SER A 49 -21.13 25.41 -18.94
CA SER A 49 -20.34 24.26 -18.43
C SER A 49 -21.15 22.99 -18.13
N GLN A 50 -22.42 23.09 -17.73
CA GLN A 50 -23.31 21.92 -17.68
C GLN A 50 -23.90 21.54 -19.06
N ASN A 51 -23.90 22.46 -20.03
CA ASN A 51 -24.25 22.18 -21.43
C ASN A 51 -23.07 21.63 -22.26
N LEU A 52 -21.83 21.73 -21.75
CA LEU A 52 -20.64 21.09 -22.32
C LEU A 52 -20.62 19.59 -22.00
N LEU A 53 -21.26 19.17 -20.90
CA LEU A 53 -21.40 17.77 -20.56
C LEU A 53 -22.53 17.14 -21.40
N ASN A 54 -22.20 16.12 -22.17
CA ASN A 54 -23.20 15.25 -22.78
C ASN A 54 -23.93 14.41 -21.70
N ASP A 55 -25.01 13.74 -22.08
CA ASP A 55 -25.85 13.00 -21.12
C ASP A 55 -25.09 11.88 -20.40
N ASN A 56 -24.16 11.21 -21.09
CA ASN A 56 -23.30 10.20 -20.49
C ASN A 56 -22.38 10.82 -19.41
N GLN A 57 -21.73 11.94 -19.71
CA GLN A 57 -20.88 12.67 -18.77
C GLN A 57 -21.67 13.19 -17.56
N ARG A 58 -22.90 13.69 -17.77
CA ARG A 58 -23.78 14.09 -16.66
C ARG A 58 -24.14 12.91 -15.76
N SER A 59 -24.46 11.75 -16.35
CA SER A 59 -24.76 10.52 -15.60
C SER A 59 -23.55 10.04 -14.79
N ARG A 60 -22.36 10.06 -15.39
CA ARG A 60 -21.09 9.75 -14.72
C ARG A 60 -20.82 10.69 -13.55
N LEU A 61 -20.96 12.01 -13.75
CA LEU A 61 -20.79 12.99 -12.69
C LEU A 61 -21.81 12.83 -11.56
N GLN A 62 -23.09 12.57 -11.88
CA GLN A 62 -24.10 12.29 -10.86
C GLN A 62 -23.76 11.04 -10.04
N SER A 63 -23.25 10.01 -10.70
CA SER A 63 -22.79 8.79 -10.05
C SER A 63 -21.57 9.06 -9.16
N ALA A 64 -20.60 9.85 -9.65
CA ALA A 64 -19.43 10.27 -8.88
C ALA A 64 -19.83 11.10 -7.64
N MET A 65 -20.75 12.05 -7.80
CA MET A 65 -21.29 12.82 -6.67
C MET A 65 -21.98 11.92 -5.65
N LYS A 66 -22.78 10.94 -6.09
CA LYS A 66 -23.40 9.96 -5.16
C LYS A 66 -22.37 9.11 -4.43
N ARG A 67 -21.32 8.65 -5.13
CA ARG A 67 -20.21 7.89 -4.52
C ARG A 67 -19.48 8.74 -3.48
N GLU A 68 -19.17 9.98 -3.83
CA GLU A 68 -18.46 10.91 -2.94
C GLU A 68 -19.32 11.26 -1.71
N MET A 69 -20.62 11.52 -1.90
CA MET A 69 -21.57 11.73 -0.80
C MET A 69 -21.67 10.51 0.12
N LYS A 70 -21.59 9.29 -0.42
CA LYS A 70 -21.56 8.06 0.37
C LYS A 70 -20.23 7.90 1.12
N PHE A 71 -19.10 8.16 0.46
CA PHE A 71 -17.76 8.08 1.04
C PHE A 71 -17.52 9.12 2.13
N GLN A 72 -18.07 10.31 1.98
CA GLN A 72 -17.98 11.41 2.95
C GLN A 72 -19.06 11.35 4.04
N GLY A 73 -19.74 10.20 4.16
CA GLY A 73 -20.58 9.87 5.30
C GLY A 73 -21.91 10.61 5.36
N VAL A 74 -22.64 10.79 4.25
CA VAL A 74 -24.05 11.27 4.32
C VAL A 74 -24.90 10.37 5.22
N GLU A 75 -24.68 9.05 5.16
CA GLU A 75 -25.31 8.09 6.08
C GLU A 75 -24.83 8.35 7.52
N GLY A 76 -23.53 8.46 7.77
CA GLY A 76 -23.00 8.81 9.10
C GLY A 76 -23.45 10.17 9.65
N LEU A 77 -23.63 11.18 8.80
CA LEU A 77 -24.15 12.50 9.16
C LEU A 77 -25.62 12.42 9.52
N ARG A 78 -26.40 11.61 8.79
CA ARG A 78 -27.79 11.32 9.10
C ARG A 78 -27.90 10.53 10.41
N ASP A 79 -27.07 9.51 10.60
CA ASP A 79 -27.05 8.68 11.81
C ASP A 79 -26.65 9.50 13.05
N ALA A 80 -25.62 10.34 12.94
CA ALA A 80 -25.20 11.26 14.00
C ALA A 80 -26.29 12.29 14.32
N LYS A 81 -26.99 12.79 13.30
CA LYS A 81 -28.13 13.70 13.49
C LYS A 81 -29.29 12.99 14.20
N ASP A 82 -29.64 11.79 13.74
CA ASP A 82 -30.74 10.99 14.31
C ASP A 82 -30.41 10.58 15.76
N ALA A 83 -29.14 10.26 16.06
CA ALA A 83 -28.67 9.98 17.43
C ALA A 83 -28.77 11.23 18.33
N LEU A 84 -28.36 12.39 17.83
CA LEU A 84 -28.47 13.67 18.55
C LEU A 84 -29.94 14.05 18.81
N GLU A 85 -30.83 13.83 17.83
CA GLU A 85 -32.27 14.06 17.99
C GLU A 85 -32.90 13.11 19.01
N ARG A 86 -32.50 11.83 19.04
CA ARG A 86 -32.91 10.87 20.09
C ARG A 86 -32.43 11.30 21.47
N ALA A 87 -31.17 11.73 21.61
CA ALA A 87 -30.64 12.19 22.89
C ALA A 87 -31.34 13.48 23.39
N ARG A 88 -31.70 14.39 22.47
CA ARG A 88 -32.53 15.58 22.79
C ARG A 88 -33.93 15.19 23.24
N ALA A 89 -34.54 14.19 22.62
CA ALA A 89 -35.85 13.68 23.02
C ALA A 89 -35.84 13.00 24.40
N ASN A 90 -34.70 12.43 24.80
CA ASN A 90 -34.51 11.77 26.10
C ASN A 90 -33.93 12.69 27.19
N GLU A 91 -33.76 13.99 26.94
CA GLU A 91 -33.26 15.01 27.88
C GLU A 91 -31.90 14.71 28.54
N SER A 92 -31.06 13.86 27.91
CA SER A 92 -29.76 13.43 28.44
C SER A 92 -28.66 14.47 28.16
N THR A 93 -28.44 15.40 29.09
CA THR A 93 -27.62 16.60 28.86
C THR A 93 -26.14 16.31 28.55
N SER A 94 -25.53 15.32 29.20
CA SER A 94 -24.14 14.91 28.94
C SER A 94 -23.98 14.20 27.59
N GLU A 95 -25.01 13.45 27.17
CA GLU A 95 -25.01 12.71 25.91
C GLU A 95 -25.27 13.66 24.72
N ILE A 96 -26.12 14.66 24.90
CA ILE A 96 -26.34 15.74 23.92
C ILE A 96 -25.03 16.46 23.64
N ALA A 97 -24.24 16.82 24.66
CA ALA A 97 -22.98 17.53 24.46
C ALA A 97 -21.96 16.70 23.65
N ARG A 98 -21.83 15.40 23.96
CA ARG A 98 -20.95 14.47 23.24
C ARG A 98 -21.40 14.28 21.78
N LEU A 99 -22.67 13.96 21.57
CA LEU A 99 -23.23 13.71 20.23
C LEU A 99 -23.30 14.98 19.37
N GLN A 100 -23.42 16.16 19.99
CA GLN A 100 -23.33 17.43 19.29
C GLN A 100 -21.92 17.63 18.73
N LEU A 101 -20.89 17.31 19.50
CA LEU A 101 -19.48 17.40 19.09
C LEU A 101 -19.18 16.42 17.93
N GLU A 102 -19.68 15.18 18.05
CA GLU A 102 -19.59 14.15 17.01
C GLU A 102 -20.35 14.54 15.73
N TYR A 103 -21.56 15.09 15.87
CA TYR A 103 -22.33 15.64 14.75
C TYR A 103 -21.61 16.80 14.08
N ASP A 104 -21.05 17.74 14.84
CA ASP A 104 -20.34 18.90 14.31
C ASP A 104 -19.00 18.52 13.65
N GLU A 105 -18.31 17.50 14.14
CA GLU A 105 -17.16 16.90 13.44
C GLU A 105 -17.56 16.22 12.14
N THR A 106 -18.61 15.39 12.17
CA THR A 106 -19.12 14.68 10.98
C THR A 106 -19.63 15.67 9.92
N ARG A 107 -20.34 16.71 10.37
CA ARG A 107 -20.82 17.81 9.53
C ARG A 107 -19.66 18.62 8.94
N ARG A 108 -18.61 18.90 9.72
CA ARG A 108 -17.39 19.57 9.21
C ARG A 108 -16.70 18.72 8.15
N LYS A 109 -16.56 17.41 8.35
CA LYS A 109 -16.00 16.48 7.35
C LYS A 109 -16.84 16.45 6.07
N TYR A 110 -18.16 16.35 6.19
CA TYR A 110 -19.09 16.41 5.06
C TYR A 110 -19.02 17.74 4.28
N ILE A 111 -18.98 18.88 4.98
CA ILE A 111 -18.84 20.20 4.37
C ILE A 111 -17.46 20.36 3.70
N LYS A 112 -16.38 19.93 4.34
CA LYS A 112 -15.00 19.97 3.80
C LYS A 112 -14.89 19.18 2.49
N GLY A 113 -15.56 18.03 2.41
CA GLY A 113 -15.53 17.18 1.23
C GLY A 113 -16.40 17.67 0.05
N MET A 114 -17.42 18.49 0.35
CA MET A 114 -18.24 19.20 -0.65
C MET A 114 -17.75 20.62 -0.93
N ALA A 115 -16.71 21.08 -0.22
CA ALA A 115 -16.12 22.40 -0.42
C ALA A 115 -15.54 22.49 -1.83
N GLY A 116 -15.73 23.65 -2.45
CA GLY A 116 -15.08 23.91 -3.72
C GLY A 116 -13.57 23.98 -3.53
N LYS A 117 -12.84 23.42 -4.49
CA LYS A 117 -11.41 23.56 -4.65
C LYS A 117 -11.09 24.72 -5.57
N VAL A 118 -9.88 25.21 -5.47
CA VAL A 118 -9.34 26.18 -6.40
C VAL A 118 -8.78 25.42 -7.59
N GLY A 119 -8.98 25.96 -8.80
CA GLY A 119 -8.07 25.71 -9.90
C GLY A 119 -7.50 27.02 -10.43
N ILE A 120 -6.30 26.96 -11.01
CA ILE A 120 -5.61 28.11 -11.60
C ILE A 120 -5.57 28.00 -13.13
N ARG A 121 -5.46 29.14 -13.82
CA ARG A 121 -5.39 29.22 -15.29
C ARG A 121 -4.61 30.45 -15.75
N ASN A 122 -4.27 30.49 -17.05
CA ASN A 122 -3.66 31.65 -17.72
C ASN A 122 -2.44 32.20 -16.97
N ILE A 123 -1.61 31.27 -16.51
CA ILE A 123 -0.47 31.59 -15.65
C ILE A 123 0.57 32.31 -16.49
N ARG A 124 0.99 33.47 -16.00
CA ARG A 124 2.03 34.31 -16.62
C ARG A 124 3.03 34.72 -15.57
N GLN A 125 4.26 34.94 -16.02
CA GLN A 125 5.35 35.37 -15.15
C GLN A 125 5.74 36.80 -15.53
N GLU A 126 5.76 37.69 -14.54
CA GLU A 126 6.20 39.07 -14.67
C GLU A 126 7.34 39.29 -13.65
N GLY A 127 8.58 39.27 -14.14
CA GLY A 127 9.77 39.26 -13.28
C GLY A 127 9.77 38.03 -12.36
N ASN A 128 9.74 38.28 -11.05
CA ASN A 128 9.69 37.24 -10.01
C ASN A 128 8.25 36.98 -9.48
N THR A 129 7.22 37.45 -10.17
CA THR A 129 5.81 37.25 -9.79
C THR A 129 5.13 36.30 -10.76
N LEU A 130 4.48 35.25 -10.25
CA LEU A 130 3.52 34.43 -10.98
C LEU A 130 2.12 35.04 -10.82
N ILE A 131 1.46 35.28 -11.94
CA ILE A 131 0.11 35.84 -12.00
C ILE A 131 -0.82 34.82 -12.66
N ALA A 132 -1.90 34.46 -11.99
CA ALA A 132 -2.87 33.49 -12.49
C ALA A 132 -4.31 33.98 -12.35
N ASP A 133 -5.21 33.35 -13.10
CA ASP A 133 -6.64 33.46 -12.87
C ASP A 133 -7.10 32.31 -11.99
N VAL A 134 -8.07 32.55 -11.10
CA VAL A 134 -8.62 31.50 -10.22
C VAL A 134 -10.06 31.16 -10.57
N LYS A 135 -10.39 29.87 -10.46
CA LYS A 135 -11.73 29.32 -10.67
C LYS A 135 -12.10 28.37 -9.54
N LEU A 136 -13.41 28.16 -9.42
CA LEU A 136 -13.96 27.14 -8.55
C LEU A 136 -14.03 25.80 -9.30
N VAL A 137 -13.48 24.75 -8.70
CA VAL A 137 -13.58 23.38 -9.20
C VAL A 137 -14.10 22.50 -8.08
N SER A 138 -15.11 21.68 -8.34
CA SER A 138 -15.60 20.75 -7.31
C SER A 138 -14.80 19.45 -7.35
N PHE A 139 -14.48 18.88 -6.19
CA PHE A 139 -13.73 17.63 -6.09
C PHE A 139 -14.32 16.45 -6.91
N PRO A 140 -15.66 16.24 -6.98
CA PRO A 140 -16.23 15.21 -7.86
C PRO A 140 -15.95 15.43 -9.36
N VAL A 141 -15.90 16.68 -9.82
CA VAL A 141 -15.58 17.01 -11.22
C VAL A 141 -14.11 16.71 -11.50
N TYR A 142 -13.22 17.07 -10.59
CA TYR A 142 -11.80 16.69 -10.68
C TYR A 142 -11.62 15.17 -10.74
N ASN A 143 -12.19 14.44 -9.78
CA ASN A 143 -12.03 12.97 -9.72
C ASN A 143 -12.57 12.26 -10.97
N GLU A 144 -13.65 12.76 -11.56
CA GLU A 144 -14.27 12.12 -12.73
C GLU A 144 -13.60 12.52 -14.06
N PHE A 145 -13.10 13.76 -14.17
CA PHE A 145 -12.72 14.36 -15.45
C PHE A 145 -11.27 14.87 -15.55
N ALA A 146 -10.41 14.64 -14.57
CA ALA A 146 -8.99 15.02 -14.64
C ALA A 146 -8.11 14.04 -15.46
N ASN A 147 -8.71 13.11 -16.22
CA ASN A 147 -7.95 12.19 -17.06
C ASN A 147 -7.40 12.90 -18.32
N PRO A 148 -6.11 12.74 -18.69
CA PRO A 148 -5.48 13.41 -19.84
C PRO A 148 -6.17 13.15 -21.19
N ASN A 149 -6.90 12.04 -21.33
CA ASN A 149 -7.64 11.70 -22.55
C ASN A 149 -8.96 12.46 -22.70
N ASN A 150 -9.36 13.27 -21.73
CA ASN A 150 -10.55 14.12 -21.84
C ASN A 150 -10.31 15.33 -22.74
N THR A 151 -11.40 15.93 -23.23
CA THR A 151 -11.29 17.13 -24.08
C THR A 151 -10.69 18.31 -23.32
N PRO A 152 -10.04 19.26 -24.01
CA PRO A 152 -9.49 20.46 -23.38
C PRO A 152 -10.51 21.21 -22.51
N GLU A 153 -11.77 21.26 -22.92
CA GLU A 153 -12.85 21.92 -22.17
C GLU A 153 -13.18 21.19 -20.86
N LEU A 154 -13.12 19.86 -20.84
CA LEU A 154 -13.34 19.08 -19.63
C LEU A 154 -12.17 19.18 -18.67
N LEU A 155 -10.95 19.12 -19.20
CA LEU A 155 -9.72 19.33 -18.42
C LEU A 155 -9.68 20.74 -17.83
N ASP A 156 -10.10 21.72 -18.63
CA ASP A 156 -10.29 23.07 -18.18
C ASP A 156 -11.31 23.13 -17.03
N LEU A 157 -12.42 22.40 -17.08
CA LEU A 157 -13.39 22.34 -15.97
C LEU A 157 -12.91 21.59 -14.74
N SER A 158 -11.99 20.62 -14.88
CA SER A 158 -11.60 19.69 -13.84
C SER A 158 -10.24 19.95 -13.20
N SER A 159 -9.36 20.74 -13.84
CA SER A 159 -8.01 21.00 -13.33
C SER A 159 -8.05 21.80 -12.03
N ASN A 160 -7.65 21.15 -10.94
CA ASN A 160 -7.47 21.75 -9.62
C ASN A 160 -6.08 22.37 -9.49
N ALA A 161 -5.88 23.13 -8.42
CA ALA A 161 -4.59 23.58 -7.94
C ALA A 161 -4.29 22.96 -6.57
N ALA A 162 -3.05 22.52 -6.39
CA ALA A 162 -2.53 21.96 -5.16
C ALA A 162 -1.22 22.65 -4.75
N THR A 163 -0.77 22.36 -3.54
CA THR A 163 0.55 22.76 -3.04
C THR A 163 1.28 21.52 -2.55
N ALA A 164 2.55 21.37 -2.94
CA ALA A 164 3.47 20.37 -2.43
C ALA A 164 4.72 21.06 -1.87
N MET A 165 5.24 20.57 -0.74
CA MET A 165 6.38 21.18 -0.06
C MET A 165 7.43 20.17 0.38
N ILE A 166 8.69 20.58 0.22
CA ILE A 166 9.84 19.95 0.86
C ILE A 166 10.27 20.78 2.07
N VAL A 167 10.43 20.12 3.22
CA VAL A 167 10.97 20.69 4.44
C VAL A 167 12.42 20.26 4.59
N ARG A 168 13.33 21.24 4.68
CA ARG A 168 14.73 21.05 5.05
C ARG A 168 14.89 21.35 6.54
N SER A 169 15.40 20.40 7.30
CA SER A 169 15.68 20.56 8.72
C SER A 169 16.93 21.43 8.97
N SER A 170 17.07 21.91 10.20
CA SER A 170 18.20 22.75 10.63
C SER A 170 19.56 22.03 10.59
N ASP A 171 19.55 20.70 10.70
CA ASP A 171 20.71 19.80 10.53
C ASP A 171 20.91 19.36 9.07
N GLY A 172 20.23 20.00 8.13
CA GLY A 172 20.48 19.85 6.70
C GLY A 172 19.93 18.57 6.09
N ARG A 173 18.89 17.97 6.67
CA ARG A 173 18.18 16.80 6.12
C ARG A 173 16.90 17.24 5.42
N ILE A 174 16.42 16.44 4.48
CA ILE A 174 15.14 16.64 3.80
C ILE A 174 14.15 15.58 4.28
N ILE A 175 12.95 16.01 4.65
CA ILE A 175 11.89 15.14 5.12
C ILE A 175 11.06 14.62 3.94
N ILE A 176 10.83 13.32 3.88
CA ILE A 176 10.05 12.61 2.86
C ILE A 176 8.96 11.85 3.60
N GLN A 177 7.71 12.00 3.14
CA GLN A 177 6.64 11.14 3.64
C GLN A 177 6.53 9.90 2.78
N HIS A 178 6.65 8.74 3.41
CA HIS A 178 6.32 7.47 2.79
C HIS A 178 4.84 7.14 3.06
N ARG A 179 4.07 6.90 2.00
CA ARG A 179 2.62 6.71 2.08
C ARG A 179 2.31 5.21 2.02
N ALA A 180 2.57 4.52 3.13
CA ALA A 180 2.34 3.08 3.25
C ALA A 180 0.86 2.70 3.08
N VAL A 181 0.62 1.54 2.46
CA VAL A 181 -0.70 0.90 2.32
C VAL A 181 -1.22 0.33 3.64
N GLU A 182 -2.52 0.00 3.70
CA GLU A 182 -3.04 -0.83 4.79
C GLU A 182 -2.35 -2.20 4.74
N ARG A 183 -1.67 -2.58 5.82
CA ARG A 183 -1.02 -3.89 5.99
C ARG A 183 -1.68 -4.64 7.14
N GLN A 184 -1.61 -5.97 7.12
CA GLN A 184 -2.02 -6.78 8.25
C GLN A 184 -0.81 -7.03 9.13
N ARG A 185 -0.87 -6.58 10.40
CA ARG A 185 0.14 -6.93 11.39
C ARG A 185 -0.20 -8.27 12.00
N LEU A 186 0.75 -9.20 12.01
CA LEU A 186 0.51 -10.56 12.48
C LEU A 186 0.68 -10.70 13.99
N ASP A 187 1.38 -9.75 14.61
CA ASP A 187 1.55 -9.64 16.07
C ASP A 187 0.39 -8.91 16.77
N ARG A 188 -0.59 -8.37 16.01
CA ARG A 188 -1.69 -7.54 16.55
C ARG A 188 -3.04 -7.88 15.94
N GLU A 189 -4.11 -7.59 16.67
CA GLU A 189 -5.46 -7.68 16.11
C GLU A 189 -5.74 -6.49 15.17
N GLY A 190 -5.86 -6.78 13.87
CA GLY A 190 -6.43 -5.85 12.87
C GLY A 190 -5.45 -5.36 11.79
N LEU A 191 -5.99 -4.58 10.85
CA LEU A 191 -5.21 -3.94 9.80
C LEU A 191 -4.65 -2.60 10.32
N THR A 192 -3.37 -2.33 10.05
CA THR A 192 -2.82 -0.98 10.23
C THR A 192 -3.37 -0.09 9.13
N ARG A 193 -3.90 1.08 9.51
CA ARG A 193 -4.49 2.00 8.53
C ARG A 193 -3.41 2.81 7.82
N GLY A 194 -3.22 2.51 6.54
CA GLY A 194 -2.36 3.25 5.62
C GLY A 194 -2.99 4.54 5.06
N ASN A 195 -2.14 5.27 4.34
CA ASN A 195 -2.49 6.41 3.49
C ASN A 195 -3.51 6.06 2.38
N ALA A 196 -4.83 6.00 2.60
CA ALA A 196 -5.80 5.53 1.58
C ALA A 196 -5.72 6.23 0.20
N SER A 197 -5.01 7.35 0.07
CA SER A 197 -4.91 8.12 -1.18
C SER A 197 -3.80 7.67 -2.14
N TYR A 198 -2.76 6.95 -1.69
CA TYR A 198 -1.63 6.51 -2.54
C TYR A 198 -1.11 5.14 -2.09
N THR A 199 -0.69 4.32 -3.06
CA THR A 199 -0.13 2.97 -2.82
C THR A 199 1.36 3.05 -2.54
N ASP A 200 1.80 2.75 -1.33
CA ASP A 200 3.19 2.46 -0.91
C ASP A 200 4.28 3.17 -1.74
N ILE A 201 4.20 4.50 -1.80
CA ILE A 201 5.13 5.34 -2.55
C ILE A 201 5.55 6.56 -1.72
N PRO A 202 6.78 7.03 -1.90
CA PRO A 202 7.27 8.25 -1.28
C PRO A 202 6.61 9.50 -1.87
N GLY A 203 6.69 10.62 -1.13
CA GLY A 203 6.12 11.88 -1.55
C GLY A 203 6.78 13.09 -0.88
N ALA A 204 6.21 14.27 -1.17
CA ALA A 204 6.59 15.51 -0.53
C ALA A 204 6.43 15.44 1.00
N SER A 205 7.11 16.33 1.74
CA SER A 205 6.98 16.43 3.20
C SER A 205 5.57 16.81 3.63
N ALA A 206 4.92 17.67 2.84
CA ALA A 206 3.51 18.02 2.98
C ALA A 206 2.90 18.26 1.59
N ALA A 207 1.65 17.82 1.35
CA ALA A 207 0.94 18.16 0.13
C ALA A 207 -0.57 18.17 0.30
N GLY A 208 -1.26 19.08 -0.39
CA GLY A 208 -2.72 19.15 -0.35
C GLY A 208 -3.35 20.08 -1.37
N MET A 209 -4.60 19.76 -1.72
CA MET A 209 -5.43 20.56 -2.64
C MET A 209 -5.82 21.89 -2.00
N ILE A 210 -5.82 22.97 -2.79
CA ILE A 210 -6.16 24.30 -2.28
C ILE A 210 -7.69 24.42 -2.11
N ASP A 211 -8.12 24.68 -0.87
CA ASP A 211 -9.52 24.91 -0.53
C ASP A 211 -9.97 26.31 -1.00
N ALA A 212 -11.13 26.41 -1.67
CA ALA A 212 -11.67 27.69 -2.09
C ALA A 212 -12.51 28.33 -0.98
N ILE A 213 -12.17 29.57 -0.64
CA ILE A 213 -13.06 30.45 0.13
C ILE A 213 -13.98 31.16 -0.86
N ILE A 214 -15.30 31.08 -0.63
CA ILE A 214 -16.29 31.60 -1.57
C ILE A 214 -16.78 32.97 -1.11
N ASN A 215 -16.67 33.95 -2.01
CA ASN A 215 -17.19 35.28 -1.81
C ASN A 215 -18.70 35.24 -1.54
N ALA A 216 -19.11 35.76 -0.38
CA ALA A 216 -20.52 35.89 0.01
C ALA A 216 -21.14 37.22 -0.46
N GLU A 217 -20.31 38.20 -0.83
CA GLU A 217 -20.72 39.60 -1.03
C GLU A 217 -20.95 39.98 -2.50
N ASN A 218 -21.99 40.79 -2.72
CA ASN A 218 -22.28 41.61 -3.92
C ASN A 218 -21.79 41.05 -5.29
N SER A 219 -20.98 41.83 -6.02
CA SER A 219 -20.61 41.59 -7.43
C SER A 219 -19.60 40.44 -7.63
N THR A 220 -19.15 39.76 -6.58
CA THR A 220 -18.28 38.57 -6.68
C THR A 220 -18.93 37.33 -6.05
N LYS A 221 -20.19 37.42 -5.61
CA LYS A 221 -20.91 36.30 -5.00
C LYS A 221 -20.78 34.99 -5.80
N GLY A 222 -20.22 33.96 -5.16
CA GLY A 222 -20.03 32.63 -5.74
C GLY A 222 -18.72 32.43 -6.53
N THR A 223 -17.79 33.39 -6.51
CA THR A 223 -16.41 33.20 -6.99
C THR A 223 -15.46 32.82 -5.85
N PRO A 224 -14.37 32.09 -6.14
CA PRO A 224 -13.29 31.93 -5.16
C PRO A 224 -12.65 33.29 -4.87
N ASP A 225 -12.18 33.47 -3.64
CA ASP A 225 -11.34 34.59 -3.22
C ASP A 225 -10.04 34.64 -4.02
N ALA A 226 -9.45 35.84 -4.05
CA ALA A 226 -8.11 36.01 -4.58
C ALA A 226 -7.12 35.16 -3.76
N ILE A 227 -6.14 34.62 -4.46
CA ILE A 227 -5.04 33.83 -3.91
C ILE A 227 -3.75 34.59 -4.17
N ASP A 228 -3.00 34.78 -3.11
CA ASP A 228 -1.67 35.36 -3.13
C ASP A 228 -0.67 34.42 -2.44
N THR A 229 0.58 34.86 -2.33
CA THR A 229 1.63 34.15 -1.60
C THR A 229 1.21 33.73 -0.18
N ASN A 230 0.48 34.59 0.54
CA ASN A 230 0.08 34.31 1.92
C ASN A 230 -1.02 33.25 1.97
N THR A 231 -1.99 33.29 1.06
CA THR A 231 -3.00 32.24 0.94
C THR A 231 -2.37 30.88 0.66
N LEU A 232 -1.37 30.81 -0.21
CA LEU A 232 -0.65 29.58 -0.52
C LEU A 232 0.17 29.07 0.67
N ARG A 233 0.85 29.97 1.38
CA ARG A 233 1.57 29.65 2.63
C ARG A 233 0.62 29.12 3.70
N ALA A 234 -0.54 29.76 3.89
CA ALA A 234 -1.54 29.31 4.85
C ALA A 234 -2.09 27.92 4.50
N ASN A 235 -2.32 27.65 3.20
CA ASN A 235 -2.74 26.33 2.74
C ASN A 235 -1.71 25.26 3.09
N ILE A 236 -0.44 25.46 2.72
CA ILE A 236 0.58 24.44 2.98
C ILE A 236 0.91 24.29 4.47
N LEU A 237 0.85 25.37 5.26
CA LEU A 237 1.02 25.32 6.71
C LEU A 237 -0.05 24.46 7.39
N LYS A 238 -1.30 24.57 6.94
CA LYS A 238 -2.38 23.70 7.39
C LYS A 238 -2.05 22.23 7.12
N GLU A 239 -1.65 21.89 5.89
CA GLU A 239 -1.32 20.51 5.53
C GLU A 239 -0.08 20.01 6.28
N THR A 240 0.92 20.87 6.49
CA THR A 240 2.13 20.54 7.27
C THR A 240 1.80 20.29 8.74
N GLY A 241 0.87 21.05 9.33
CA GLY A 241 0.38 20.78 10.68
C GLY A 241 -0.44 19.47 10.77
N GLU A 242 -1.24 19.15 9.75
CA GLU A 242 -1.99 17.89 9.67
C GLU A 242 -1.05 16.68 9.50
N GLU A 243 -0.01 16.80 8.64
CA GLU A 243 0.87 15.71 8.24
C GLU A 243 2.11 15.53 9.13
N LEU A 244 2.76 16.63 9.55
CA LEU A 244 4.02 16.65 10.30
C LEU A 244 3.89 17.29 11.69
N GLY A 245 2.73 17.84 12.07
CA GLY A 245 2.55 18.48 13.37
C GLY A 245 3.39 19.76 13.56
N LEU A 246 3.89 20.34 12.46
CA LEU A 246 4.66 21.59 12.50
C LEU A 246 3.74 22.80 12.46
N GLU A 247 4.08 23.81 13.24
CA GLU A 247 3.42 25.11 13.27
C GLU A 247 4.22 26.16 12.48
N ASP A 248 3.63 27.33 12.25
CA ASP A 248 4.28 28.43 11.50
C ASP A 248 5.64 28.83 12.11
N ASN A 249 5.75 28.86 13.44
CA ASN A 249 6.99 29.21 14.14
C ASN A 249 8.10 28.16 14.00
N ASP A 250 7.78 26.93 13.60
CA ASP A 250 8.77 25.88 13.36
C ASP A 250 9.46 26.05 11.99
N LEU A 251 8.92 26.90 11.11
CA LEU A 251 9.40 27.16 9.75
C LEU A 251 9.91 28.59 9.62
N LYS A 252 11.07 28.77 8.97
CA LYS A 252 11.75 30.08 8.85
C LYS A 252 11.66 30.68 7.45
N LYS A 253 11.66 29.87 6.39
CA LYS A 253 11.77 30.36 5.00
C LYS A 253 10.90 29.58 4.01
N ILE A 254 9.58 29.81 4.03
CA ILE A 254 8.65 29.19 3.09
C ILE A 254 8.62 29.97 1.77
N ARG A 255 9.08 29.35 0.68
CA ARG A 255 9.22 29.97 -0.64
C ARG A 255 8.52 29.16 -1.72
N ILE A 256 7.94 29.86 -2.70
CA ILE A 256 7.42 29.22 -3.92
C ILE A 256 8.60 29.07 -4.87
N VAL A 257 9.07 27.84 -5.06
CA VAL A 257 10.26 27.55 -5.88
C VAL A 257 9.92 27.11 -7.30
N GLY A 258 8.65 26.79 -7.56
CA GLY A 258 8.21 26.46 -8.90
C GLY A 258 6.72 26.18 -9.05
N LEU A 259 6.36 25.78 -10.25
CA LEU A 259 5.02 25.34 -10.63
C LEU A 259 5.14 24.15 -11.57
N ALA A 260 4.45 23.07 -11.25
CA ALA A 260 4.36 21.88 -12.10
C ALA A 260 2.91 21.59 -12.52
N LYS A 261 2.78 20.83 -13.60
CA LYS A 261 1.53 20.25 -14.07
C LYS A 261 1.65 18.74 -14.02
N ASP A 262 0.67 18.07 -13.44
CA ASP A 262 0.53 16.62 -13.49
C ASP A 262 -0.04 16.22 -14.86
N ASN A 263 0.61 15.26 -15.55
CA ASN A 263 0.16 14.75 -16.86
C ASN A 263 -0.62 13.43 -16.75
N VAL A 264 -0.71 12.82 -15.57
CA VAL A 264 -1.43 11.56 -15.29
C VAL A 264 -2.85 11.84 -14.79
N LYS A 265 -2.99 12.74 -13.80
CA LYS A 265 -4.28 13.23 -13.30
C LYS A 265 -4.22 14.75 -13.29
N ILE A 266 -4.61 15.36 -14.40
CA ILE A 266 -4.38 16.78 -14.72
C ILE A 266 -4.79 17.70 -13.56
N HIS A 267 -3.78 18.32 -12.96
CA HIS A 267 -3.89 19.43 -12.03
C HIS A 267 -2.58 20.22 -12.02
N ASP A 268 -2.64 21.45 -11.52
CA ASP A 268 -1.46 22.29 -11.31
C ASP A 268 -1.00 22.18 -9.85
N GLU A 269 0.30 22.09 -9.63
CA GLU A 269 0.92 21.97 -8.30
C GLU A 269 1.92 23.09 -8.10
N ILE A 270 1.70 23.90 -7.06
CA ILE A 270 2.61 24.95 -6.62
C ILE A 270 3.66 24.31 -5.73
N LEU A 271 4.92 24.47 -6.09
CA LEU A 271 6.05 23.79 -5.47
C LEU A 271 6.68 24.72 -4.43
N LEU A 272 6.75 24.27 -3.17
CA LEU A 272 7.30 25.03 -2.07
C LEU A 272 8.52 24.36 -1.44
N LEU A 273 9.44 25.20 -0.95
CA LEU A 273 10.58 24.79 -0.13
C LEU A 273 10.53 25.57 1.18
N ALA A 274 10.65 24.87 2.30
CA ALA A 274 10.71 25.48 3.62
C ALA A 274 11.97 25.03 4.36
N ASP A 275 12.63 25.98 5.03
CA ASP A 275 13.64 25.69 6.05
C ASP A 275 12.99 25.65 7.42
N SER A 276 13.27 24.62 8.21
CA SER A 276 12.82 24.50 9.59
C SER A 276 13.89 25.00 10.58
N GLY A 277 13.41 25.54 11.70
CA GLY A 277 14.25 25.78 12.88
C GLY A 277 14.61 24.52 13.66
N LEU A 278 13.94 23.39 13.37
CA LEU A 278 14.07 22.12 14.07
C LEU A 278 14.99 21.15 13.32
N THR A 279 15.62 20.24 14.04
CA THR A 279 16.37 19.10 13.49
C THR A 279 15.41 18.05 12.91
N ALA A 280 15.90 17.13 12.08
CA ALA A 280 15.08 16.05 11.54
C ALA A 280 14.45 15.18 12.65
N SER A 281 15.20 14.93 13.73
CA SER A 281 14.71 14.18 14.90
C SER A 281 13.60 14.92 15.65
N GLU A 282 13.69 16.24 15.81
CA GLU A 282 12.62 17.04 16.43
C GLU A 282 11.37 17.09 15.54
N ILE A 283 11.53 17.21 14.21
CA ILE A 283 10.41 17.15 13.26
C ILE A 283 9.76 15.76 13.31
N ARG A 284 10.54 14.69 13.44
CA ARG A 284 10.04 13.32 13.62
C ARG A 284 9.15 13.22 14.85
N GLU A 285 9.58 13.74 15.99
CA GLU A 285 8.77 13.73 17.23
C GLU A 285 7.48 14.55 17.10
N ARG A 286 7.54 15.73 16.46
CA ARG A 286 6.33 16.51 16.14
C ARG A 286 5.37 15.72 15.26
N SER A 287 5.91 15.10 14.21
CA SER A 287 5.16 14.30 13.25
C SER A 287 4.46 13.13 13.91
N ARG A 288 5.07 12.49 14.92
CA ARG A 288 4.47 11.39 15.69
C ARG A 288 3.16 11.79 16.36
N THR A 289 3.04 13.04 16.80
CA THR A 289 1.83 13.58 17.46
C THR A 289 0.86 14.27 16.50
N SER A 290 1.16 14.29 15.19
CA SER A 290 0.32 14.96 14.18
C SER A 290 -1.06 14.33 14.08
N ASN A 291 -2.04 15.07 13.57
CA ASN A 291 -3.40 14.53 13.41
C ASN A 291 -3.45 13.27 12.54
N ARG A 292 -2.52 13.15 11.60
CA ARG A 292 -2.41 12.00 10.69
C ARG A 292 -1.71 10.80 11.33
N ASN A 293 -0.77 11.03 12.25
CA ASN A 293 0.11 9.97 12.75
C ASN A 293 -0.10 9.60 14.22
N LYS A 294 -0.81 10.41 15.01
CA LYS A 294 -1.01 10.21 16.47
C LYS A 294 -1.65 8.88 16.88
N ASN A 295 -2.25 8.15 15.94
CA ASN A 295 -2.87 6.85 16.17
C ASN A 295 -2.06 5.68 15.59
N LEU A 296 -0.87 5.96 15.03
CA LEU A 296 0.02 4.94 14.49
C LEU A 296 0.86 4.35 15.62
N GLY A 297 1.17 3.05 15.52
CA GLY A 297 2.21 2.45 16.36
C GLY A 297 3.60 2.96 15.96
N ASP A 298 4.60 2.73 16.82
CA ASP A 298 5.97 3.18 16.57
C ASP A 298 6.52 2.68 15.23
N ALA A 299 6.41 1.38 14.92
CA ALA A 299 6.88 0.81 13.65
C ALA A 299 6.18 1.44 12.43
N ASP A 300 4.84 1.52 12.45
CA ASP A 300 4.06 2.12 11.36
C ASP A 300 4.41 3.61 11.12
N PHE A 301 4.89 4.29 12.16
CA PHE A 301 5.33 5.67 12.07
C PHE A 301 6.74 5.77 11.48
N GLU A 302 7.68 4.93 11.93
CA GLU A 302 9.04 4.88 11.38
C GLU A 302 9.03 4.56 9.87
N GLU A 303 8.17 3.64 9.42
CA GLU A 303 8.00 3.36 7.98
C GLU A 303 7.53 4.58 7.16
N LYS A 304 6.81 5.52 7.78
CA LYS A 304 6.19 6.67 7.09
C LYS A 304 7.04 7.92 7.09
N PHE A 305 7.98 8.04 8.03
CA PHE A 305 8.84 9.20 8.17
C PHE A 305 10.25 8.86 7.72
N VAL A 306 10.61 9.30 6.52
CA VAL A 306 11.95 9.09 5.97
C VAL A 306 12.65 10.43 5.84
N ASP A 307 13.93 10.48 6.18
CA ASP A 307 14.76 11.65 5.96
C ASP A 307 16.09 11.28 5.30
N ILE A 308 16.53 12.12 4.37
CA ILE A 308 17.79 11.95 3.63
C ILE A 308 18.65 13.20 3.76
N ASP A 309 19.92 13.09 3.38
CA ASP A 309 20.79 14.26 3.30
C ASP A 309 20.15 15.31 2.36
N GLY A 310 20.07 16.56 2.81
CA GLY A 310 19.48 17.67 2.07
C GLY A 310 20.39 18.24 0.99
N THR A 311 21.09 17.37 0.26
CA THR A 311 22.04 17.73 -0.80
C THR A 311 21.42 17.49 -2.17
N PRO A 312 21.83 18.24 -3.21
CA PRO A 312 21.39 17.97 -4.58
C PRO A 312 21.72 16.55 -5.05
N GLN A 313 22.85 15.98 -4.61
CA GLN A 313 23.28 14.62 -4.97
C GLN A 313 22.35 13.55 -4.37
N ALA A 314 21.88 13.75 -3.14
CA ALA A 314 20.92 12.83 -2.52
C ALA A 314 19.54 12.89 -3.21
N ILE A 315 19.10 14.10 -3.60
CA ILE A 315 17.87 14.28 -4.39
C ILE A 315 17.99 13.64 -5.77
N GLU A 316 19.12 13.86 -6.46
CA GLU A 316 19.41 13.23 -7.75
C GLU A 316 19.34 11.71 -7.63
N LYS A 317 20.09 11.13 -6.70
CA LYS A 317 20.08 9.68 -6.44
C LYS A 317 18.69 9.13 -6.12
N LEU A 318 17.90 9.85 -5.33
CA LEU A 318 16.52 9.47 -5.01
C LEU A 318 15.64 9.41 -6.26
N LEU A 319 15.86 10.30 -7.23
CA LEU A 319 15.02 10.41 -8.43
C LEU A 319 15.53 9.54 -9.60
N THR A 320 16.81 9.21 -9.64
CA THR A 320 17.45 8.52 -10.78
C THR A 320 17.84 7.08 -10.50
N ASP A 321 18.13 6.73 -9.25
CA ASP A 321 18.70 5.42 -8.90
C ASP A 321 17.73 4.54 -8.11
N VAL A 322 16.72 5.13 -7.46
CA VAL A 322 15.67 4.41 -6.73
C VAL A 322 14.58 3.99 -7.73
N HIS A 323 14.33 2.69 -7.84
CA HIS A 323 13.29 2.12 -8.69
C HIS A 323 11.92 2.07 -8.00
N CYS A 324 11.55 3.17 -7.33
CA CYS A 324 10.25 3.36 -6.71
C CYS A 324 9.65 4.68 -7.26
N PRO A 325 8.45 4.64 -7.85
CA PRO A 325 7.88 5.83 -8.47
C PRO A 325 7.37 6.83 -7.42
N PHE A 326 7.39 8.10 -7.79
CA PHE A 326 6.81 9.18 -7.01
C PHE A 326 5.47 9.60 -7.62
N PRO A 327 4.54 10.17 -6.84
CA PRO A 327 3.49 11.01 -7.42
C PRO A 327 4.16 12.08 -8.31
N PRO A 328 3.69 12.28 -9.55
CA PRO A 328 4.44 13.06 -10.55
C PRO A 328 4.87 14.45 -10.06
N THR A 329 3.95 15.20 -9.46
CA THR A 329 4.20 16.55 -8.93
C THR A 329 4.97 16.57 -7.61
N HIS A 330 5.04 15.44 -6.89
CA HIS A 330 5.92 15.31 -5.73
C HIS A 330 7.39 15.14 -6.15
N ALA A 331 7.65 14.41 -7.24
CA ALA A 331 8.99 14.42 -7.86
C ALA A 331 9.37 15.84 -8.31
N ALA A 332 8.41 16.60 -8.86
CA ALA A 332 8.64 17.97 -9.26
C ALA A 332 9.10 18.89 -8.10
N VAL A 333 8.51 18.77 -6.90
CA VAL A 333 8.95 19.59 -5.75
C VAL A 333 10.36 19.21 -5.27
N LEU A 334 10.76 17.94 -5.36
CA LEU A 334 12.12 17.51 -5.08
C LEU A 334 13.12 18.11 -6.07
N ILE A 335 12.79 18.09 -7.37
CA ILE A 335 13.60 18.72 -8.43
C ILE A 335 13.72 20.23 -8.15
N ALA A 336 12.61 20.91 -7.85
CA ALA A 336 12.63 22.34 -7.56
C ALA A 336 13.43 22.67 -6.29
N ALA A 337 13.38 21.80 -5.27
CA ALA A 337 14.21 21.93 -4.08
C ALA A 337 15.70 21.80 -4.42
N GLY A 338 16.11 20.74 -5.14
CA GLY A 338 17.49 20.55 -5.58
C GLY A 338 18.00 21.69 -6.46
N TYR A 339 17.17 22.18 -7.38
CA TYR A 339 17.46 23.35 -8.20
C TYR A 339 17.72 24.59 -7.34
N SER A 340 16.85 24.86 -6.35
CA SER A 340 17.02 25.98 -5.42
C SER A 340 18.30 25.87 -4.60
N LEU A 341 18.67 24.67 -4.16
CA LEU A 341 19.90 24.43 -3.39
C LEU A 341 21.15 24.72 -4.21
N ILE A 342 21.18 24.29 -5.48
CA ILE A 342 22.31 24.59 -6.39
C ILE A 342 22.32 26.08 -6.74
N LEU A 343 21.16 26.67 -6.99
CA LEU A 343 21.04 28.11 -7.27
C LEU A 343 21.63 28.95 -6.14
N GLU A 344 21.33 28.61 -4.89
CA GLU A 344 21.87 29.27 -3.70
C GLU A 344 23.39 29.09 -3.55
N ALA A 345 23.89 27.87 -3.79
CA ALA A 345 25.28 27.53 -3.52
C ALA A 345 26.25 27.88 -4.68
N GLN A 346 25.80 27.77 -5.92
CA GLN A 346 26.64 27.76 -7.13
C GLN A 346 26.11 28.70 -8.23
N GLY A 347 24.91 29.27 -8.07
CA GLY A 347 24.32 30.21 -9.02
C GLY A 347 23.50 29.56 -10.14
N LEU A 348 22.89 30.42 -10.97
CA LEU A 348 21.87 30.05 -11.94
C LEU A 348 22.38 29.11 -13.06
N GLU A 349 23.60 29.34 -13.54
CA GLU A 349 24.19 28.52 -14.61
C GLU A 349 24.36 27.06 -14.16
N ALA A 350 24.93 26.84 -12.97
CA ALA A 350 25.08 25.51 -12.39
C ALA A 350 23.74 24.82 -12.16
N ALA A 351 22.73 25.56 -11.68
CA ALA A 351 21.38 25.03 -11.45
C ALA A 351 20.72 24.58 -12.78
N ASN A 352 20.91 25.34 -13.86
CA ASN A 352 20.39 24.98 -15.18
C ASN A 352 21.10 23.76 -15.78
N ILE A 353 22.42 23.65 -15.62
CA ILE A 353 23.19 22.48 -16.07
C ILE A 353 22.70 21.22 -15.34
N TRP A 354 22.60 21.28 -14.01
CA TRP A 354 22.11 20.17 -13.20
C TRP A 354 20.71 19.74 -13.59
N LYS A 355 19.80 20.71 -13.79
CA LYS A 355 18.42 20.45 -14.23
C LYS A 355 18.39 19.66 -15.55
N ILE A 356 19.12 20.10 -16.56
CA ILE A 356 19.14 19.47 -17.91
C ILE A 356 19.64 18.02 -17.83
N GLN A 357 20.65 17.77 -17.00
CA GLN A 357 21.17 16.42 -16.80
C GLN A 357 20.15 15.55 -16.08
N LEU A 358 19.63 16.03 -14.94
CA LEU A 358 18.64 15.33 -14.13
C LEU A 358 17.39 14.97 -14.93
N GLU A 359 16.94 15.82 -15.85
CA GLU A 359 15.76 15.57 -16.69
C GLU A 359 15.87 14.28 -17.48
N LYS A 360 17.01 14.08 -18.13
CA LYS A 360 17.29 12.87 -18.89
C LYS A 360 17.34 11.64 -17.99
N ASP A 361 18.00 11.79 -16.83
CA ASP A 361 18.23 10.67 -15.92
C ASP A 361 16.93 10.24 -15.22
N VAL A 362 16.05 11.18 -14.90
CA VAL A 362 14.70 10.89 -14.38
C VAL A 362 13.86 10.17 -15.43
N GLN A 363 13.79 10.68 -16.67
CA GLN A 363 13.05 10.02 -17.74
C GLN A 363 13.55 8.59 -17.98
N GLU A 364 14.87 8.40 -17.97
CA GLU A 364 15.52 7.12 -18.12
C GLU A 364 15.20 6.16 -16.96
N ASN A 365 15.17 6.65 -15.72
CA ASN A 365 14.77 5.83 -14.56
C ASN A 365 13.31 5.34 -14.68
N TYR A 366 12.37 6.22 -15.07
CA TYR A 366 10.97 5.82 -15.31
C TYR A 366 10.84 4.81 -16.45
N ARG A 367 11.66 4.93 -17.52
CA ARG A 367 11.73 3.93 -18.59
C ARG A 367 12.18 2.57 -18.05
N LYS A 368 13.25 2.52 -17.25
CA LYS A 368 13.74 1.29 -16.61
C LYS A 368 12.68 0.66 -15.71
N MET A 369 12.01 1.45 -14.87
CA MET A 369 10.92 0.94 -14.03
C MET A 369 9.80 0.31 -14.86
N ASN A 370 9.38 0.95 -15.95
CA ASN A 370 8.37 0.37 -16.84
C ASN A 370 8.85 -0.93 -17.51
N GLU A 371 10.13 -1.03 -17.88
CA GLU A 371 10.71 -2.25 -18.45
C GLU A 371 10.78 -3.39 -17.43
N ILE A 372 11.11 -3.10 -16.17
CA ILE A 372 11.08 -4.08 -15.07
C ILE A 372 9.65 -4.59 -14.90
N VAL A 373 8.67 -3.68 -14.78
CA VAL A 373 7.26 -4.04 -14.59
C VAL A 373 6.71 -4.85 -15.77
N SER A 374 7.01 -4.43 -17.00
CA SER A 374 6.57 -5.15 -18.21
C SER A 374 7.17 -6.55 -18.27
N SER A 375 8.47 -6.68 -17.96
CA SER A 375 9.17 -7.98 -17.93
C SER A 375 8.60 -8.89 -16.84
N TYR A 376 8.28 -8.31 -15.69
CA TYR A 376 7.62 -9.01 -14.59
C TYR A 376 6.25 -9.56 -15.01
N TYR A 377 5.41 -8.77 -15.67
CA TYR A 377 4.11 -9.23 -16.17
C TYR A 377 4.20 -10.27 -17.30
N ILE A 378 5.24 -10.21 -18.13
CA ILE A 378 5.51 -11.25 -19.13
C ILE A 378 5.90 -12.56 -18.44
N LYS A 379 6.72 -12.48 -17.38
CA LYS A 379 7.21 -13.66 -16.64
C LYS A 379 6.10 -14.32 -15.81
N TYR A 380 5.29 -13.53 -15.11
CA TYR A 380 4.29 -14.01 -14.14
C TYR A 380 2.86 -13.69 -14.58
N GLN A 381 2.36 -14.36 -15.62
CA GLN A 381 1.03 -14.09 -16.18
C GLN A 381 -0.12 -14.36 -15.20
N GLU A 382 0.09 -15.23 -14.22
CA GLU A 382 -0.87 -15.54 -13.17
C GLU A 382 -1.23 -14.32 -12.30
N ILE A 383 -0.39 -13.28 -12.27
CA ILE A 383 -0.61 -12.06 -11.49
C ILE A 383 -1.87 -11.29 -11.91
N PHE A 384 -2.35 -11.50 -13.14
CA PHE A 384 -3.60 -10.90 -13.63
C PHE A 384 -4.84 -11.54 -13.00
N ASN A 385 -4.71 -12.76 -12.46
CA ASN A 385 -5.77 -13.44 -11.72
C ASN A 385 -5.64 -13.23 -10.21
N GLN A 386 -4.47 -12.79 -9.73
CA GLN A 386 -4.25 -12.50 -8.32
C GLN A 386 -4.86 -11.16 -7.95
N VAL A 387 -5.72 -11.18 -6.93
CA VAL A 387 -6.33 -9.99 -6.36
C VAL A 387 -5.63 -9.66 -5.05
N PRO A 388 -4.98 -8.49 -4.93
CA PRO A 388 -4.45 -8.04 -3.65
C PRO A 388 -5.51 -8.02 -2.57
N GLU A 389 -5.12 -8.34 -1.34
CA GLU A 389 -6.04 -8.43 -0.20
C GLU A 389 -6.89 -7.18 0.01
N ARG A 390 -6.30 -5.99 -0.16
CA ARG A 390 -7.03 -4.71 -0.05
C ARG A 390 -8.19 -4.56 -1.03
N TYR A 391 -8.22 -5.35 -2.10
CA TYR A 391 -9.27 -5.37 -3.13
C TYR A 391 -10.22 -6.56 -3.04
N TRP A 392 -10.08 -7.47 -2.06
CA TRP A 392 -11.02 -8.58 -1.90
C TRP A 392 -12.44 -8.06 -1.65
N GLY A 393 -13.39 -8.55 -2.46
CA GLY A 393 -14.78 -8.10 -2.44
C GLY A 393 -15.02 -6.67 -2.97
N LYS A 394 -14.01 -6.04 -3.57
CA LYS A 394 -14.07 -4.69 -4.16
C LYS A 394 -13.79 -4.73 -5.66
N ASN A 395 -13.99 -3.60 -6.33
CA ASN A 395 -13.56 -3.45 -7.72
C ASN A 395 -12.03 -3.41 -7.79
N VAL A 396 -11.47 -4.31 -8.60
CA VAL A 396 -10.03 -4.42 -8.82
C VAL A 396 -9.63 -3.48 -9.97
N PRO A 397 -8.71 -2.52 -9.75
CA PRO A 397 -8.20 -1.67 -10.83
C PRO A 397 -7.48 -2.50 -11.90
N ALA A 398 -7.57 -2.12 -13.17
CA ALA A 398 -6.78 -2.79 -14.21
C ALA A 398 -5.29 -2.53 -14.00
N ARG A 399 -4.45 -3.56 -14.25
CA ARG A 399 -2.99 -3.40 -14.33
C ARG A 399 -2.62 -2.74 -15.67
N ASN A 400 -1.55 -1.95 -15.67
CA ASN A 400 -0.94 -1.40 -16.88
C ASN A 400 0.07 -2.43 -17.40
N THR A 401 -0.21 -3.13 -18.50
CA THR A 401 0.69 -4.18 -18.99
C THR A 401 2.02 -3.66 -19.52
N ASP A 402 2.07 -2.37 -19.85
CA ASP A 402 3.20 -1.74 -20.54
C ASP A 402 4.04 -0.86 -19.59
N GLY A 403 3.77 -0.92 -18.29
CA GLY A 403 4.53 -0.16 -17.29
C GLY A 403 3.86 -0.09 -15.92
N TYR A 404 4.39 0.77 -15.06
CA TYR A 404 3.89 0.92 -13.70
C TYR A 404 2.41 1.34 -13.66
N ALA A 405 1.65 0.74 -12.75
CA ALA A 405 0.27 1.09 -12.44
C ALA A 405 0.17 1.67 -11.01
N PRO A 406 -0.17 2.96 -10.83
CA PRO A 406 -0.26 3.60 -9.51
C PRO A 406 -1.34 3.07 -8.55
N ALA A 407 -2.13 2.09 -8.98
CA ALA A 407 -3.11 1.40 -8.12
C ALA A 407 -2.51 0.18 -7.40
N TYR A 408 -1.27 -0.16 -7.71
CA TYR A 408 -0.55 -1.30 -7.17
C TYR A 408 0.74 -0.81 -6.51
N THR A 409 1.15 -1.49 -5.44
CA THR A 409 2.44 -1.25 -4.80
C THR A 409 3.58 -1.58 -5.77
N PRO A 410 4.80 -1.06 -5.56
CA PRO A 410 5.98 -1.46 -6.33
C PRO A 410 6.17 -2.99 -6.37
N GLU A 411 6.07 -3.66 -5.22
CA GLU A 411 6.32 -5.10 -5.07
C GLU A 411 5.28 -5.98 -5.77
N GLU A 412 4.03 -5.51 -5.88
CA GLU A 412 2.98 -6.21 -6.65
C GLU A 412 3.22 -6.21 -8.16
N GLN A 413 4.24 -5.48 -8.61
CA GLN A 413 4.57 -5.24 -10.01
C GLN A 413 6.02 -5.61 -10.32
N GLY A 414 6.71 -6.26 -9.38
CA GLY A 414 8.10 -6.71 -9.53
C GLY A 414 9.17 -5.66 -9.25
N LEU A 415 8.78 -4.45 -8.82
CA LEU A 415 9.73 -3.47 -8.32
C LEU A 415 10.09 -3.78 -6.86
N PRO A 416 11.27 -3.37 -6.37
CA PRO A 416 11.62 -3.56 -4.96
C PRO A 416 10.86 -2.58 -4.06
N SER A 417 10.84 -2.85 -2.75
CA SER A 417 10.24 -1.95 -1.76
C SER A 417 11.00 -0.62 -1.71
N PHE A 418 10.31 0.46 -1.31
CA PHE A 418 10.94 1.78 -1.19
C PHE A 418 12.15 1.74 -0.24
N GLU A 419 12.00 1.12 0.93
CA GLU A 419 13.09 1.03 1.91
C GLU A 419 14.29 0.21 1.39
N ASP A 420 14.06 -0.94 0.74
CA ASP A 420 15.14 -1.74 0.17
C ASP A 420 15.94 -0.95 -0.87
N GLU A 421 15.26 -0.15 -1.70
CA GLU A 421 15.93 0.72 -2.66
C GLU A 421 16.73 1.82 -1.97
N MET A 422 16.17 2.49 -0.97
CA MET A 422 16.84 3.55 -0.22
C MET A 422 18.11 3.06 0.46
N VAL A 423 18.07 1.84 1.03
CA VAL A 423 19.25 1.17 1.59
C VAL A 423 20.24 0.78 0.48
N ARG A 424 19.77 0.19 -0.62
CA ARG A 424 20.62 -0.23 -1.75
C ARG A 424 21.41 0.93 -2.34
N VAL A 425 20.77 2.09 -2.48
CA VAL A 425 21.41 3.30 -2.97
C VAL A 425 22.14 4.07 -1.86
N GLY A 426 22.09 3.62 -0.60
CA GLY A 426 22.81 4.25 0.51
C GLY A 426 22.29 5.65 0.86
N LEU A 427 20.99 5.90 0.66
CA LEU A 427 20.33 7.12 1.13
C LEU A 427 19.91 7.03 2.60
N ILE A 428 19.67 5.81 3.09
CA ILE A 428 19.42 5.50 4.50
C ILE A 428 20.26 4.29 4.92
N PRO A 429 20.59 4.13 6.22
CA PRO A 429 21.25 2.93 6.71
C PRO A 429 20.31 1.72 6.74
N GLU A 430 20.85 0.50 6.60
CA GLU A 430 20.11 -0.72 6.92
C GLU A 430 19.97 -0.83 8.44
N THR A 431 18.75 -0.63 8.94
CA THR A 431 18.43 -0.73 10.37
C THR A 431 17.87 -2.10 10.75
N ARG A 432 17.38 -2.86 9.77
CA ARG A 432 16.79 -4.18 10.00
C ARG A 432 17.83 -5.20 10.45
N ARG A 433 17.41 -6.13 11.30
CA ARG A 433 18.22 -7.24 11.78
C ARG A 433 18.52 -8.19 10.62
N LEU A 434 19.77 -8.17 10.16
CA LEU A 434 20.25 -9.09 9.13
C LEU A 434 20.45 -10.50 9.70
N ILE A 435 19.76 -11.47 9.12
CA ILE A 435 19.93 -12.90 9.45
C ILE A 435 20.41 -13.67 8.22
N ASN A 436 21.05 -14.82 8.44
CA ASN A 436 21.55 -15.64 7.32
C ASN A 436 20.41 -16.32 6.57
N THR A 437 19.50 -16.99 7.27
CA THR A 437 18.43 -17.77 6.63
C THR A 437 17.12 -17.63 7.37
N ALA A 438 16.03 -17.53 6.60
CA ALA A 438 14.67 -17.74 7.08
C ALA A 438 14.12 -19.04 6.46
N TYR A 439 13.50 -19.87 7.28
CA TYR A 439 12.99 -21.18 6.90
C TYR A 439 11.48 -21.18 6.87
N LEU A 440 10.88 -21.75 5.83
CA LEU A 440 9.43 -21.87 5.70
C LEU A 440 9.06 -23.33 5.39
N PHE A 441 8.42 -24.01 6.33
CA PHE A 441 8.12 -25.43 6.22
C PHE A 441 6.64 -25.66 5.91
N ASP A 442 6.35 -26.53 4.95
CA ASP A 442 5.12 -27.32 5.06
C ASP A 442 5.18 -28.24 6.29
N VAL A 443 4.03 -28.73 6.71
CA VAL A 443 3.90 -29.58 7.90
C VAL A 443 3.81 -31.05 7.52
N ASP A 444 2.81 -31.42 6.73
CA ASP A 444 2.54 -32.82 6.39
C ASP A 444 3.66 -33.34 5.46
N GLY A 445 4.26 -34.49 5.76
CA GLY A 445 5.36 -35.05 4.94
C GLY A 445 6.71 -34.36 5.07
N VAL A 446 6.78 -33.15 5.66
CA VAL A 446 8.02 -32.42 5.92
C VAL A 446 8.42 -32.51 7.39
N LEU A 447 7.48 -32.23 8.30
CA LEU A 447 7.68 -32.30 9.74
C LEU A 447 6.98 -33.51 10.35
N THR A 448 5.80 -33.86 9.84
CA THR A 448 5.01 -34.99 10.32
C THR A 448 5.01 -36.15 9.35
N ASP A 449 4.86 -37.37 9.87
CA ASP A 449 4.57 -38.53 9.04
C ASP A 449 3.14 -38.41 8.47
N PRO A 450 2.93 -38.51 7.14
CA PRO A 450 1.61 -38.37 6.53
C PRO A 450 0.57 -39.40 6.98
N ALA A 451 1.00 -40.61 7.38
CA ALA A 451 0.12 -41.68 7.83
C ALA A 451 -0.24 -41.51 9.31
N GLU A 452 0.74 -41.20 10.15
CA GLU A 452 0.54 -41.05 11.60
C GLU A 452 0.03 -39.66 12.00
N LYS A 453 0.10 -38.68 11.09
CA LYS A 453 -0.32 -37.27 11.31
C LYS A 453 0.31 -36.67 12.57
N GLN A 454 1.56 -37.00 12.86
CA GLN A 454 2.33 -36.52 14.01
C GLN A 454 3.84 -36.47 13.70
N VAL A 455 4.60 -35.72 14.49
CA VAL A 455 6.06 -35.70 14.40
C VAL A 455 6.60 -37.01 14.98
N THR A 456 7.10 -37.88 14.11
CA THR A 456 7.73 -39.16 14.50
C THR A 456 9.21 -39.01 14.82
N GLU A 457 9.87 -38.03 14.18
CA GLU A 457 11.29 -37.74 14.34
C GLU A 457 11.50 -36.62 15.37
N SER A 458 11.55 -36.96 16.66
CA SER A 458 11.69 -35.96 17.75
C SER A 458 12.91 -35.03 17.62
N ALA A 459 13.99 -35.47 16.97
CA ALA A 459 15.16 -34.65 16.69
C ALA A 459 14.88 -33.45 15.76
N LEU A 460 13.77 -33.43 15.03
CA LEU A 460 13.34 -32.26 14.25
C LEU A 460 13.06 -31.05 15.16
N TYR A 461 12.48 -31.27 16.34
CA TYR A 461 12.28 -30.18 17.30
C TYR A 461 13.61 -29.61 17.78
N GLU A 462 14.60 -30.46 18.05
CA GLU A 462 15.95 -30.03 18.42
C GLU A 462 16.56 -29.16 17.32
N ARG A 463 16.43 -29.57 16.05
CA ARG A 463 16.90 -28.77 14.90
C ARG A 463 16.17 -27.44 14.78
N ILE A 464 14.85 -27.40 14.93
CA ILE A 464 14.08 -26.14 14.91
C ILE A 464 14.57 -25.21 16.03
N ILE A 465 14.75 -25.73 17.25
CA ILE A 465 15.26 -24.96 18.39
C ILE A 465 16.65 -24.41 18.11
N GLU A 466 17.55 -25.21 17.52
CA GLU A 466 18.89 -24.75 17.12
C GLU A 466 18.84 -23.57 16.14
N LYS A 467 17.92 -23.58 15.15
CA LYS A 467 17.74 -22.45 14.22
C LYS A 467 17.27 -21.19 14.96
N LEU A 468 16.29 -21.32 15.84
CA LEU A 468 15.81 -20.19 16.65
C LEU A 468 16.92 -19.64 17.58
N GLN A 469 17.74 -20.51 18.16
CA GLN A 469 18.90 -20.13 18.98
C GLN A 469 19.98 -19.39 18.18
N ASN A 470 20.13 -19.72 16.89
CA ASN A 470 21.02 -18.99 15.98
C ASN A 470 20.43 -17.64 15.52
N GLY A 471 19.25 -17.27 16.02
CA GLY A 471 18.53 -16.05 15.66
C GLY A 471 17.87 -16.10 14.29
N GLU A 472 17.81 -17.28 13.66
CA GLU A 472 17.10 -17.52 12.40
C GLU A 472 15.58 -17.59 12.63
N VAL A 473 14.82 -17.37 11.57
CA VAL A 473 13.35 -17.36 11.64
C VAL A 473 12.78 -18.64 11.05
N VAL A 474 11.80 -19.23 11.71
CA VAL A 474 11.12 -20.47 11.30
C VAL A 474 9.63 -20.22 11.15
N GLY A 475 9.12 -20.38 9.94
CA GLY A 475 7.71 -20.35 9.61
C GLY A 475 7.17 -21.74 9.30
N LEU A 476 5.95 -22.02 9.71
CA LEU A 476 5.15 -23.14 9.18
C LEU A 476 4.07 -22.58 8.26
N ASN A 477 3.73 -23.28 7.19
CA ASN A 477 2.64 -22.91 6.29
C ASN A 477 1.92 -24.15 5.79
N THR A 478 0.69 -24.38 6.27
CA THR A 478 -0.07 -25.62 6.07
C THR A 478 -1.55 -25.36 5.78
N GLY A 479 -2.24 -26.37 5.25
CA GLY A 479 -3.70 -26.40 5.15
C GLY A 479 -4.41 -26.81 6.44
N ARG A 480 -3.67 -27.24 7.48
CA ARG A 480 -4.19 -27.57 8.81
C ARG A 480 -4.70 -26.33 9.54
N SER A 481 -5.60 -26.53 10.51
CA SER A 481 -6.07 -25.48 11.40
C SER A 481 -4.98 -25.09 12.41
N THR A 482 -5.07 -23.87 12.94
CA THR A 482 -4.22 -23.40 14.04
C THR A 482 -4.40 -24.23 15.30
N ALA A 483 -5.63 -24.66 15.60
CA ALA A 483 -5.91 -25.59 16.71
C ALA A 483 -5.12 -26.90 16.59
N TRP A 484 -5.08 -27.49 15.40
CA TRP A 484 -4.30 -28.71 15.15
C TRP A 484 -2.79 -28.46 15.31
N MET A 485 -2.28 -27.32 14.80
CA MET A 485 -0.86 -26.97 14.94
C MET A 485 -0.46 -26.74 16.39
N ILE A 486 -1.35 -26.17 17.21
CA ILE A 486 -1.13 -25.97 18.64
C ILE A 486 -0.87 -27.33 19.31
N GLU A 487 -1.82 -28.25 19.19
CA GLU A 487 -1.77 -29.56 19.83
C GLU A 487 -0.58 -30.40 19.35
N ARG A 488 -0.33 -30.40 18.03
CA ARG A 488 0.57 -31.39 17.42
C ARG A 488 2.00 -30.93 17.21
N ILE A 489 2.24 -29.62 17.22
CA ILE A 489 3.58 -29.08 16.91
C ILE A 489 4.03 -28.08 17.96
N ILE A 490 3.20 -27.06 18.24
CA ILE A 490 3.61 -25.93 19.07
C ILE A 490 3.74 -26.35 20.54
N GLU A 491 2.75 -27.03 21.12
CA GLU A 491 2.83 -27.47 22.51
C GLU A 491 4.03 -28.42 22.76
N PRO A 492 4.29 -29.43 21.91
CA PRO A 492 5.51 -30.23 22.01
C PRO A 492 6.81 -29.41 21.89
N LEU A 493 6.88 -28.47 20.95
CA LEU A 493 8.04 -27.59 20.77
C LEU A 493 8.26 -26.70 22.01
N GLN A 494 7.18 -26.11 22.54
CA GLN A 494 7.21 -25.28 23.75
C GLN A 494 7.63 -26.07 25.00
N ALA A 495 7.31 -27.36 25.08
CA ALA A 495 7.75 -28.21 26.17
C ALA A 495 9.25 -28.51 26.12
N MET A 496 9.86 -28.47 24.93
CA MET A 496 11.30 -28.70 24.74
C MET A 496 12.15 -27.43 24.81
N ILE A 497 11.56 -26.26 24.58
CA ILE A 497 12.30 -24.99 24.57
C ILE A 497 12.46 -24.42 26.00
N ASN A 498 13.70 -24.23 26.43
CA ASN A 498 14.00 -23.69 27.76
C ASN A 498 13.77 -22.17 27.82
N ASP A 499 14.17 -21.46 26.76
CA ASP A 499 14.01 -20.01 26.63
C ASP A 499 12.87 -19.71 25.66
N LYS A 500 11.71 -19.36 26.20
CA LYS A 500 10.51 -19.07 25.41
C LYS A 500 10.63 -17.79 24.59
N SER A 501 11.55 -16.88 24.94
CA SER A 501 11.75 -15.64 24.19
C SER A 501 12.24 -15.90 22.76
N LEU A 502 12.78 -17.08 22.47
CA LEU A 502 13.18 -17.51 21.13
C LEU A 502 11.98 -17.68 20.17
N LEU A 503 10.76 -17.87 20.70
CA LEU A 503 9.57 -18.07 19.89
C LEU A 503 9.13 -16.80 19.14
N VAL A 504 9.66 -15.63 19.49
CA VAL A 504 9.46 -14.40 18.69
C VAL A 504 9.97 -14.54 17.25
N ASN A 505 10.82 -15.54 16.98
CA ASN A 505 11.32 -15.87 15.64
C ASN A 505 10.54 -17.05 15.01
N PHE A 506 9.42 -17.45 15.58
CA PHE A 506 8.61 -18.57 15.10
C PHE A 506 7.18 -18.10 14.76
N VAL A 507 6.68 -18.54 13.61
CA VAL A 507 5.30 -18.26 13.16
C VAL A 507 4.69 -19.51 12.57
N ALA A 508 3.43 -19.81 12.90
CA ALA A 508 2.71 -20.94 12.33
C ALA A 508 1.49 -20.45 11.57
N ILE A 509 1.47 -20.67 10.25
CA ILE A 509 0.43 -20.20 9.34
C ILE A 509 -0.45 -21.38 8.95
N GLY A 510 -1.73 -21.28 9.33
CA GLY A 510 -2.75 -22.28 9.08
C GLY A 510 -3.64 -21.91 7.90
N GLU A 511 -4.42 -22.89 7.47
CA GLU A 511 -5.47 -22.72 6.47
C GLU A 511 -4.99 -21.98 5.21
N LYS A 512 -3.77 -22.31 4.75
CA LYS A 512 -3.15 -21.73 3.55
C LYS A 512 -3.09 -20.19 3.60
N GLY A 513 -2.73 -19.63 4.76
CA GLY A 513 -2.62 -18.18 4.97
C GLY A 513 -3.87 -17.51 5.54
N GLY A 514 -4.95 -18.26 5.76
CA GLY A 514 -6.17 -17.74 6.37
C GLY A 514 -6.06 -17.47 7.87
N THR A 515 -5.22 -18.22 8.58
CA THR A 515 -5.00 -18.11 10.03
C THR A 515 -3.51 -18.15 10.36
N TRP A 516 -3.13 -17.63 11.52
CA TRP A 516 -1.75 -17.71 11.99
C TRP A 516 -1.63 -17.65 13.51
N ILE A 517 -0.47 -18.09 13.99
CA ILE A 517 -0.01 -18.00 15.37
C ILE A 517 1.37 -17.35 15.39
N THR A 518 1.51 -16.30 16.21
CA THR A 518 2.77 -15.62 16.53
C THR A 518 3.01 -15.63 18.04
N PHE A 519 4.20 -15.20 18.48
CA PHE A 519 4.58 -15.20 19.89
C PHE A 519 5.21 -13.86 20.28
N ASP A 520 4.93 -13.41 21.50
CA ASP A 520 5.65 -12.28 22.11
C ASP A 520 6.96 -12.73 22.78
N SER A 521 7.69 -11.77 23.36
CA SER A 521 8.97 -12.01 24.05
C SER A 521 8.85 -12.84 25.32
N GLU A 522 7.64 -13.03 25.86
CA GLU A 522 7.34 -13.92 26.99
C GLU A 522 6.94 -15.33 26.52
N GLY A 523 6.77 -15.52 25.20
CA GLY A 523 6.29 -16.74 24.58
C GLY A 523 4.78 -16.91 24.66
N SER A 524 4.02 -15.83 24.89
CA SER A 524 2.56 -15.82 24.84
C SER A 524 2.08 -15.95 23.40
N VAL A 525 1.00 -16.71 23.21
CA VAL A 525 0.43 -17.01 21.90
C VAL A 525 -0.48 -15.87 21.45
N HIS A 526 -0.26 -15.38 20.23
CA HIS A 526 -1.16 -14.49 19.52
C HIS A 526 -1.77 -15.22 18.33
N HIS A 527 -3.09 -15.28 18.27
CA HIS A 527 -3.83 -15.94 17.19
C HIS A 527 -4.51 -14.90 16.30
N GLY A 528 -4.31 -15.00 14.99
CA GLY A 528 -4.91 -14.09 14.01
C GLY A 528 -5.56 -14.83 12.85
N ARG A 529 -6.49 -14.13 12.17
CA ARG A 529 -7.21 -14.65 11.00
C ARG A 529 -7.64 -13.56 10.04
N VAL A 530 -7.93 -13.96 8.80
CA VAL A 530 -8.48 -13.07 7.79
C VAL A 530 -10.00 -13.17 7.71
N ASN A 531 -10.69 -12.25 8.39
CA ASN A 531 -12.16 -12.27 8.49
C ASN A 531 -12.89 -12.16 7.14
N SER A 532 -12.28 -11.54 6.12
CA SER A 532 -12.86 -11.42 4.78
C SER A 532 -12.85 -12.74 3.99
N LEU A 533 -12.05 -13.72 4.43
CA LEU A 533 -12.00 -15.07 3.86
C LEU A 533 -13.02 -16.01 4.51
N SER A 534 -13.42 -15.77 5.76
CA SER A 534 -14.32 -16.66 6.51
C SER A 534 -15.64 -16.89 5.79
N VAL A 535 -16.03 -18.17 5.70
CA VAL A 535 -17.32 -18.59 5.20
C VAL A 535 -18.43 -18.21 6.21
N PRO A 536 -19.60 -17.71 5.78
CA PRO A 536 -20.65 -17.31 6.70
C PRO A 536 -21.15 -18.46 7.58
N ILE A 537 -21.34 -18.22 8.88
CA ILE A 537 -21.75 -19.25 9.85
C ILE A 537 -23.04 -20.00 9.47
N GLU A 538 -24.00 -19.32 8.84
CA GLU A 538 -25.23 -19.94 8.33
C GLU A 538 -24.95 -21.01 7.28
N PHE A 539 -23.91 -20.82 6.47
CA PHE A 539 -23.47 -21.82 5.51
C PHE A 539 -22.79 -23.01 6.19
N HIS A 540 -22.00 -22.77 7.26
CA HIS A 540 -21.42 -23.86 8.07
C HIS A 540 -22.51 -24.79 8.59
N TYR A 541 -23.60 -24.26 9.16
CA TYR A 541 -24.69 -25.07 9.68
C TYR A 541 -25.38 -25.91 8.60
N LYS A 542 -25.62 -25.34 7.42
CA LYS A 542 -26.21 -26.09 6.29
C LYS A 542 -25.33 -27.25 5.85
N VAL A 543 -24.02 -27.03 5.74
CA VAL A 543 -23.08 -28.08 5.35
C VAL A 543 -22.94 -29.13 6.44
N LYS A 544 -22.82 -28.72 7.71
CA LYS A 544 -22.76 -29.64 8.85
C LYS A 544 -23.97 -30.57 8.89
N ASN A 545 -25.18 -30.02 8.76
CA ASN A 545 -26.41 -30.82 8.71
C ASN A 545 -26.41 -31.79 7.51
N LEU A 546 -25.95 -31.36 6.33
CA LEU A 546 -25.82 -32.24 5.16
C LEU A 546 -24.89 -33.43 5.46
N ILE A 547 -23.74 -33.18 6.10
CA ILE A 547 -22.80 -34.24 6.44
C ILE A 547 -23.41 -35.19 7.47
N GLU A 548 -24.02 -34.67 8.53
CA GLU A 548 -24.68 -35.47 9.56
C GLU A 548 -25.81 -36.36 8.99
N ASP A 549 -26.65 -35.80 8.11
CA ASP A 549 -27.83 -36.46 7.56
C ASP A 549 -27.50 -37.49 6.46
N LYS A 550 -26.50 -37.21 5.61
CA LYS A 550 -26.29 -37.97 4.36
C LYS A 550 -24.92 -38.66 4.23
N TYR A 551 -23.88 -38.13 4.88
CA TYR A 551 -22.50 -38.56 4.66
C TYR A 551 -21.76 -38.99 5.93
N SER A 552 -22.45 -39.03 7.08
CA SER A 552 -21.87 -39.35 8.39
C SER A 552 -21.34 -40.77 8.48
N ASP A 553 -21.62 -41.64 7.51
CA ASP A 553 -21.04 -42.97 7.37
C ASP A 553 -19.56 -42.93 6.93
N CYS A 554 -19.18 -41.94 6.12
CA CYS A 554 -17.89 -41.90 5.41
C CYS A 554 -17.07 -40.62 5.67
N MET A 555 -17.73 -39.55 6.13
CA MET A 555 -17.14 -38.23 6.28
C MET A 555 -17.50 -37.62 7.63
N PHE A 556 -16.73 -36.62 8.06
CA PHE A 556 -17.07 -35.76 9.19
C PHE A 556 -16.77 -34.29 8.85
N PHE A 557 -17.46 -33.39 9.54
CA PHE A 557 -17.24 -31.96 9.41
C PHE A 557 -16.13 -31.54 10.38
N ASP A 558 -15.06 -30.91 9.89
CA ASP A 558 -14.00 -30.35 10.72
C ASP A 558 -14.42 -28.95 11.20
N ASP A 559 -14.72 -28.84 12.49
CA ASP A 559 -15.14 -27.60 13.14
C ASP A 559 -13.97 -26.75 13.66
N THR A 560 -12.72 -27.18 13.44
CA THR A 560 -11.54 -26.46 13.87
C THR A 560 -11.07 -25.39 12.90
N LYS A 561 -11.56 -25.41 11.64
CA LYS A 561 -11.20 -24.41 10.63
C LYS A 561 -12.04 -23.14 10.74
N GLU A 562 -11.38 -21.98 10.61
CA GLU A 562 -11.98 -20.66 10.88
C GLU A 562 -12.24 -19.82 9.63
N THR A 563 -11.48 -20.06 8.55
CA THR A 563 -11.61 -19.31 7.30
C THR A 563 -12.27 -20.11 6.19
N MET A 564 -12.34 -21.43 6.33
CA MET A 564 -12.94 -22.33 5.35
C MET A 564 -13.81 -23.38 6.03
N VAL A 565 -14.65 -24.03 5.24
CA VAL A 565 -15.36 -25.24 5.67
C VAL A 565 -14.60 -26.44 5.13
N SER A 566 -14.35 -27.44 5.98
CA SER A 566 -13.67 -28.66 5.56
C SER A 566 -14.49 -29.90 5.95
N ILE A 567 -14.61 -30.81 5.00
CA ILE A 567 -15.25 -32.10 5.17
C ILE A 567 -14.20 -33.18 4.94
N GLU A 568 -13.86 -33.91 5.99
CA GLU A 568 -12.76 -34.87 6.02
C GLU A 568 -13.28 -36.31 5.94
N MET A 569 -12.47 -37.19 5.35
CA MET A 569 -12.71 -38.63 5.32
C MET A 569 -12.54 -39.21 6.73
N LYS A 570 -13.42 -40.13 7.13
CA LYS A 570 -13.23 -40.89 8.37
C LYS A 570 -12.00 -41.80 8.28
N ASP A 571 -11.25 -41.88 9.38
CA ASP A 571 -10.08 -42.75 9.46
C ASP A 571 -10.46 -44.22 9.20
N GLY A 572 -9.66 -44.89 8.38
CA GLY A 572 -9.90 -46.29 7.97
C GLY A 572 -11.01 -46.50 6.94
N TYR A 573 -11.64 -45.44 6.42
CA TYR A 573 -12.62 -45.56 5.33
C TYR A 573 -11.92 -45.87 4.00
N ASP A 574 -12.61 -46.59 3.10
CA ASP A 574 -12.06 -46.96 1.80
C ASP A 574 -11.93 -45.73 0.88
N LEU A 575 -10.72 -45.48 0.37
CA LEU A 575 -10.41 -44.29 -0.42
C LEU A 575 -11.16 -44.25 -1.76
N VAL A 576 -11.36 -45.40 -2.40
CA VAL A 576 -12.07 -45.49 -3.69
C VAL A 576 -13.54 -45.13 -3.50
N GLU A 577 -14.17 -45.68 -2.46
CA GLU A 577 -15.54 -45.39 -2.10
C GLU A 577 -15.70 -43.94 -1.60
N PHE A 578 -14.74 -43.42 -0.84
CA PHE A 578 -14.71 -42.01 -0.46
C PHE A 578 -14.76 -41.11 -1.70
N HIS A 579 -13.89 -41.33 -2.70
CA HIS A 579 -13.91 -40.52 -3.93
C HIS A 579 -15.23 -40.62 -4.71
N ARG A 580 -15.93 -41.76 -4.64
CA ARG A 580 -17.27 -41.88 -5.22
C ARG A 580 -18.28 -41.00 -4.48
N ARG A 581 -18.29 -41.06 -3.14
CA ARG A 581 -19.16 -40.26 -2.26
C ARG A 581 -18.83 -38.76 -2.34
N GLN A 582 -17.56 -38.42 -2.45
CA GLN A 582 -17.04 -37.05 -2.61
C GLN A 582 -17.60 -36.37 -3.86
N LYS A 583 -17.75 -37.11 -4.97
CA LYS A 583 -18.40 -36.60 -6.20
C LYS A 583 -19.88 -36.27 -5.97
N GLU A 584 -20.60 -37.08 -5.19
CA GLU A 584 -21.99 -36.80 -4.81
C GLU A 584 -22.06 -35.55 -3.92
N LEU A 585 -21.20 -35.50 -2.89
CA LEU A 585 -21.12 -34.36 -1.96
C LEU A 585 -20.92 -33.04 -2.72
N ARG A 586 -20.03 -33.01 -3.70
CA ARG A 586 -19.78 -31.81 -4.51
C ARG A 586 -21.02 -31.26 -5.19
N VAL A 587 -21.93 -32.12 -5.66
CA VAL A 587 -23.18 -31.68 -6.30
C VAL A 587 -24.09 -31.02 -5.27
N ASP A 588 -24.21 -31.61 -4.10
CA ASP A 588 -25.02 -31.05 -3.00
C ASP A 588 -24.43 -29.73 -2.48
N LEU A 589 -23.11 -29.66 -2.29
CA LEU A 589 -22.42 -28.43 -1.88
C LEU A 589 -22.60 -27.30 -2.90
N ALA A 590 -22.50 -27.60 -4.21
CA ALA A 590 -22.70 -26.60 -5.26
C ALA A 590 -24.13 -26.03 -5.23
N LYS A 591 -25.12 -26.86 -4.92
CA LYS A 591 -26.50 -26.43 -4.72
C LYS A 591 -26.62 -25.50 -3.51
N ILE A 592 -26.06 -25.87 -2.36
CA ILE A 592 -26.08 -25.04 -1.14
C ILE A 592 -25.39 -23.69 -1.37
N LEU A 593 -24.26 -23.66 -2.09
CA LEU A 593 -23.56 -22.43 -2.45
C LEU A 593 -24.45 -21.50 -3.29
N THR A 594 -25.06 -22.05 -4.34
CA THR A 594 -25.96 -21.30 -5.24
C THR A 594 -27.18 -20.75 -4.51
N GLU A 595 -27.82 -21.58 -3.68
CA GLU A 595 -28.98 -21.17 -2.87
C GLU A 595 -28.62 -20.11 -1.82
N SER A 596 -27.35 -20.02 -1.44
CA SER A 596 -26.84 -19.02 -0.49
C SER A 596 -26.27 -17.78 -1.18
N GLY A 597 -26.22 -17.73 -2.52
CA GLY A 597 -25.64 -16.62 -3.28
C GLY A 597 -24.12 -16.46 -3.09
N LEU A 598 -23.43 -17.56 -2.81
CA LEU A 598 -22.01 -17.61 -2.42
C LEU A 598 -21.10 -18.21 -3.50
N GLU A 599 -21.66 -18.68 -4.62
CA GLU A 599 -20.96 -19.37 -5.70
C GLU A 599 -19.89 -18.53 -6.42
N ASN A 600 -19.97 -17.20 -6.33
CA ASN A 600 -18.97 -16.28 -6.89
C ASN A 600 -17.88 -15.88 -5.88
N LYS A 601 -18.00 -16.30 -4.63
CA LYS A 601 -17.07 -15.93 -3.53
C LYS A 601 -16.23 -17.10 -3.04
N TYR A 602 -16.74 -18.33 -3.15
CA TYR A 602 -16.07 -19.53 -2.67
C TYR A 602 -16.07 -20.61 -3.74
N LYS A 603 -15.04 -21.45 -3.71
CA LYS A 603 -14.90 -22.63 -4.57
C LYS A 603 -14.98 -23.89 -3.71
N ILE A 604 -15.39 -24.99 -4.33
CA ILE A 604 -15.29 -26.33 -3.74
C ILE A 604 -13.98 -26.95 -4.23
N ASP A 605 -13.11 -27.32 -3.31
CA ASP A 605 -11.77 -27.84 -3.55
C ASP A 605 -11.64 -29.27 -2.98
N PRO A 606 -11.91 -30.32 -3.78
CA PRO A 606 -11.74 -31.70 -3.34
C PRO A 606 -10.26 -32.10 -3.33
N THR A 607 -9.80 -32.68 -2.22
CA THR A 607 -8.45 -33.23 -2.06
C THR A 607 -8.50 -34.76 -1.96
N THR A 608 -7.35 -35.40 -1.72
CA THR A 608 -7.26 -36.86 -1.55
C THR A 608 -8.15 -37.38 -0.42
N ILE A 609 -8.21 -36.66 0.70
CA ILE A 609 -8.92 -37.10 1.92
C ILE A 609 -9.93 -36.08 2.45
N ALA A 610 -10.10 -34.93 1.78
CA ALA A 610 -11.01 -33.88 2.23
C ALA A 610 -11.79 -33.24 1.06
N THR A 611 -12.78 -32.43 1.37
CA THR A 611 -13.40 -31.48 0.45
C THR A 611 -13.59 -30.17 1.17
N ASP A 612 -12.85 -29.17 0.71
CA ASP A 612 -12.87 -27.83 1.30
C ASP A 612 -13.85 -26.93 0.53
N ILE A 613 -14.47 -25.99 1.23
CA ILE A 613 -15.13 -24.82 0.67
C ILE A 613 -14.35 -23.61 1.15
N GLU A 614 -13.59 -23.00 0.24
CA GLU A 614 -12.61 -21.97 0.56
C GLU A 614 -12.70 -20.79 -0.42
N SER A 615 -12.14 -19.65 -0.01
CA SER A 615 -11.99 -18.51 -0.91
C SER A 615 -11.04 -18.87 -2.05
N PRO A 616 -11.24 -18.36 -3.28
CA PRO A 616 -10.25 -18.52 -4.34
C PRO A 616 -8.92 -17.82 -4.03
N ASN A 617 -8.87 -16.96 -3.01
CA ASN A 617 -7.69 -16.18 -2.63
C ASN A 617 -6.78 -16.86 -1.59
N VAL A 618 -7.18 -17.99 -1.00
CA VAL A 618 -6.28 -18.74 -0.09
C VAL A 618 -5.32 -19.61 -0.89
N GLY A 619 -4.13 -19.86 -0.35
CA GLY A 619 -3.10 -20.65 -1.04
C GLY A 619 -1.77 -20.61 -0.32
N LYS A 620 -0.85 -21.51 -0.69
CA LYS A 620 0.47 -21.55 -0.05
C LYS A 620 1.28 -20.28 -0.35
N ALA A 621 1.00 -19.60 -1.47
CA ALA A 621 1.50 -18.25 -1.76
C ALA A 621 0.99 -17.20 -0.75
N LEU A 622 -0.28 -17.22 -0.33
CA LEU A 622 -0.77 -16.32 0.72
C LEU A 622 -0.04 -16.57 2.04
N GLY A 623 0.19 -17.83 2.39
CA GLY A 623 0.99 -18.15 3.58
C GLY A 623 2.44 -17.66 3.48
N ALA A 624 3.09 -17.74 2.32
CA ALA A 624 4.41 -17.14 2.12
C ALA A 624 4.39 -15.61 2.27
N ASN A 625 3.31 -14.94 1.84
CA ASN A 625 3.11 -13.51 2.10
C ASN A 625 2.99 -13.18 3.58
N ARG A 626 2.22 -13.97 4.34
CA ARG A 626 2.16 -13.84 5.80
C ARG A 626 3.54 -14.02 6.44
N PHE A 627 4.34 -14.96 5.94
CA PHE A 627 5.70 -15.13 6.44
C PHE A 627 6.60 -13.91 6.18
N LEU A 628 6.46 -13.26 5.03
CA LEU A 628 7.16 -11.99 4.76
C LEU A 628 6.65 -10.84 5.63
N GLU A 629 5.33 -10.72 5.80
CA GLU A 629 4.73 -9.73 6.71
C GLU A 629 5.23 -9.92 8.14
N PHE A 630 5.38 -11.17 8.61
CA PHE A 630 5.97 -11.48 9.91
C PHE A 630 7.42 -11.00 10.05
N LEU A 631 8.23 -11.15 8.99
CA LEU A 631 9.62 -10.69 8.99
C LEU A 631 9.70 -9.15 8.99
N ASP A 632 8.86 -8.50 8.18
CA ASP A 632 8.77 -7.04 8.11
C ASP A 632 8.29 -6.46 9.45
N ASP A 633 7.28 -7.06 10.09
CA ASP A 633 6.76 -6.66 11.43
C ASP A 633 7.82 -6.70 12.54
N GLN A 634 8.87 -7.51 12.36
CA GLN A 634 9.98 -7.71 13.29
C GLN A 634 11.26 -6.98 12.88
N ASP A 635 11.22 -6.16 11.81
CA ASP A 635 12.38 -5.51 11.20
C ASP A 635 13.51 -6.50 10.87
N ILE A 636 13.17 -7.66 10.29
CA ILE A 636 14.14 -8.73 9.96
C ILE A 636 14.35 -8.80 8.45
N LYS A 637 15.61 -8.87 8.02
CA LYS A 637 15.98 -9.10 6.62
C LYS A 637 16.86 -10.34 6.46
N PRO A 638 16.30 -11.45 5.93
CA PRO A 638 17.08 -12.63 5.60
C PRO A 638 17.95 -12.42 4.37
N LYS A 639 19.16 -12.96 4.37
CA LYS A 639 20.00 -13.05 3.16
C LYS A 639 19.51 -14.12 2.19
N HIS A 640 18.88 -15.16 2.72
CA HIS A 640 18.38 -16.31 1.96
C HIS A 640 17.15 -16.90 2.62
N PHE A 641 16.31 -17.52 1.81
CA PHE A 641 15.14 -18.27 2.24
C PHE A 641 15.34 -19.74 1.89
N VAL A 642 14.82 -20.63 2.73
CA VAL A 642 14.71 -22.06 2.43
C VAL A 642 13.28 -22.50 2.69
N ALA A 643 12.57 -22.93 1.64
CA ALA A 643 11.21 -23.43 1.76
C ALA A 643 11.18 -24.94 1.58
N PHE A 644 10.42 -25.65 2.43
CA PHE A 644 10.28 -27.11 2.38
C PHE A 644 8.85 -27.50 1.98
N GLY A 645 8.73 -28.56 1.18
CA GLY A 645 7.45 -29.14 0.81
C GLY A 645 7.56 -30.59 0.38
N ASP A 646 6.44 -31.32 0.42
CA ASP A 646 6.37 -32.71 -0.04
C ASP A 646 5.45 -32.86 -1.27
N SER A 647 4.70 -31.81 -1.60
CA SER A 647 3.69 -31.84 -2.65
C SER A 647 3.94 -30.77 -3.72
N ARG A 648 3.15 -30.83 -4.80
CA ARG A 648 3.22 -29.84 -5.88
C ARG A 648 2.71 -28.46 -5.43
N SER A 649 1.72 -28.41 -4.54
CA SER A 649 1.17 -27.14 -4.03
C SER A 649 2.19 -26.34 -3.21
N ASP A 650 3.18 -27.00 -2.60
CA ASP A 650 4.17 -26.32 -1.77
C ASP A 650 5.15 -25.45 -2.58
N PHE A 651 5.29 -25.73 -3.89
CA PHE A 651 6.05 -24.86 -4.79
C PHE A 651 5.48 -23.45 -4.85
N GLU A 652 4.19 -23.24 -4.56
CA GLU A 652 3.61 -21.88 -4.50
C GLU A 652 4.30 -21.00 -3.44
N MET A 653 4.87 -21.59 -2.37
CA MET A 653 5.64 -20.83 -1.38
C MET A 653 6.92 -20.27 -2.00
N ALA A 654 7.69 -21.13 -2.69
CA ALA A 654 8.95 -20.74 -3.32
C ALA A 654 8.72 -19.83 -4.54
N ASP A 655 7.66 -20.08 -5.30
CA ASP A 655 7.24 -19.22 -6.42
C ASP A 655 6.90 -17.82 -5.93
N GLU A 656 6.18 -17.68 -4.81
CA GLU A 656 5.85 -16.38 -4.25
C GLU A 656 7.09 -15.63 -3.74
N LEU A 657 8.02 -16.32 -3.06
CA LEU A 657 9.28 -15.74 -2.58
C LEU A 657 10.15 -15.28 -3.75
N GLU A 658 10.32 -16.12 -4.78
CA GLU A 658 11.10 -15.76 -5.96
C GLU A 658 10.46 -14.61 -6.74
N ARG A 659 9.13 -14.62 -6.88
CA ARG A 659 8.37 -13.53 -7.51
C ARG A 659 8.59 -12.18 -6.82
N LYS A 660 8.76 -12.17 -5.50
CA LYS A 660 9.10 -10.99 -4.70
C LYS A 660 10.61 -10.71 -4.63
N ASN A 661 11.39 -11.29 -5.54
CA ASN A 661 12.85 -11.16 -5.63
C ASN A 661 13.59 -11.56 -4.35
N LYS A 662 13.04 -12.52 -3.58
CA LYS A 662 13.69 -13.06 -2.39
C LYS A 662 14.58 -14.26 -2.80
N PRO A 663 15.88 -14.27 -2.46
CA PRO A 663 16.75 -15.40 -2.75
C PRO A 663 16.25 -16.65 -2.02
N ILE A 664 15.95 -17.72 -2.76
CA ILE A 664 15.25 -18.90 -2.24
C ILE A 664 15.89 -20.20 -2.74
N THR A 665 15.94 -21.21 -1.88
CA THR A 665 16.11 -22.62 -2.25
C THR A 665 14.87 -23.39 -1.83
N PHE A 666 14.31 -24.18 -2.74
CA PHE A 666 13.22 -25.08 -2.41
C PHE A 666 13.75 -26.49 -2.12
N VAL A 667 13.36 -27.06 -1.00
CA VAL A 667 13.77 -28.38 -0.54
C VAL A 667 12.55 -29.30 -0.60
N TYR A 668 12.58 -30.24 -1.53
CA TYR A 668 11.49 -31.16 -1.79
C TYR A 668 11.70 -32.51 -1.11
N ALA A 669 10.83 -32.86 -0.16
CA ALA A 669 10.93 -34.08 0.65
C ALA A 669 10.03 -35.23 0.17
N GLY A 670 9.15 -34.97 -0.79
CA GLY A 670 8.20 -35.97 -1.31
C GLY A 670 8.76 -36.88 -2.41
N ASP A 671 7.87 -37.69 -2.99
CA ASP A 671 8.24 -38.56 -4.11
C ASP A 671 8.48 -37.74 -5.38
N LYS A 672 9.75 -37.68 -5.80
CA LYS A 672 10.19 -36.98 -7.02
C LYS A 672 9.43 -37.44 -8.27
N ALA A 673 9.00 -38.71 -8.34
CA ALA A 673 8.26 -39.21 -9.48
C ALA A 673 6.88 -38.52 -9.63
N SER A 674 6.30 -38.04 -8.53
CA SER A 674 4.99 -37.37 -8.52
C SER A 674 5.00 -35.97 -9.14
N LEU A 675 6.17 -35.33 -9.22
CA LEU A 675 6.30 -33.94 -9.68
C LEU A 675 6.27 -33.78 -11.19
N GLY A 676 6.62 -34.84 -11.93
CA GLY A 676 6.87 -34.74 -13.38
C GLY A 676 8.02 -33.79 -13.70
N ILE A 677 7.96 -33.12 -14.85
CA ILE A 677 8.98 -32.15 -15.26
C ILE A 677 8.65 -30.78 -14.66
N LEU A 678 9.48 -30.33 -13.73
CA LEU A 678 9.43 -28.97 -13.19
C LEU A 678 10.65 -28.17 -13.64
N LYS A 679 10.39 -27.00 -14.21
CA LYS A 679 11.42 -26.01 -14.52
C LYS A 679 11.14 -24.78 -13.66
N LYS A 680 12.05 -24.50 -12.73
CA LYS A 680 12.01 -23.33 -11.84
C LYS A 680 13.29 -22.53 -12.01
N ASP A 681 13.20 -21.23 -11.79
CA ASP A 681 14.34 -20.30 -11.89
C ASP A 681 15.17 -20.22 -10.60
N TYR A 682 14.76 -20.96 -9.56
CA TYR A 682 15.45 -21.10 -8.29
C TYR A 682 15.97 -22.54 -8.08
N PRO A 683 17.01 -22.72 -7.24
CA PRO A 683 17.52 -24.05 -6.89
C PRO A 683 16.46 -24.94 -6.21
N ILE A 684 16.40 -26.20 -6.64
CA ILE A 684 15.60 -27.24 -6.00
C ILE A 684 16.54 -28.34 -5.49
N GLU A 685 16.49 -28.64 -4.20
CA GLU A 685 17.13 -29.80 -3.60
C GLU A 685 16.10 -30.90 -3.35
N TYR A 686 16.42 -32.13 -3.76
CA TYR A 686 15.54 -33.27 -3.58
C TYR A 686 16.06 -34.13 -2.42
N LEU A 687 15.19 -34.45 -1.49
CA LEU A 687 15.46 -35.35 -0.37
C LEU A 687 14.70 -36.67 -0.57
N GLU A 688 15.14 -37.71 0.13
CA GLU A 688 14.46 -38.99 0.20
C GLU A 688 13.90 -39.20 1.61
N GLY A 689 12.71 -39.78 1.70
CA GLY A 689 12.11 -40.20 2.96
C GLY A 689 11.49 -39.07 3.78
N TYR A 690 10.73 -38.15 3.16
CA TYR A 690 9.83 -37.23 3.88
C TYR A 690 10.52 -36.53 5.08
N SER A 691 9.98 -36.67 6.29
CA SER A 691 10.50 -36.07 7.51
C SER A 691 11.91 -36.53 7.89
N GLN A 692 12.29 -37.78 7.59
CA GLN A 692 13.68 -38.25 7.79
C GLN A 692 14.65 -37.51 6.86
N GLY A 693 14.23 -37.26 5.61
CA GLY A 693 14.97 -36.45 4.66
C GLY A 693 15.19 -35.05 5.19
N THR A 694 14.12 -34.40 5.66
CA THR A 694 14.18 -33.05 6.27
C THR A 694 15.17 -33.02 7.44
N LEU A 695 15.12 -34.00 8.34
CA LEU A 695 16.05 -34.10 9.47
C LEU A 695 17.51 -34.22 9.01
N ALA A 696 17.77 -35.06 8.00
CA ALA A 696 19.09 -35.23 7.43
C ALA A 696 19.62 -33.94 6.79
N TYR A 697 18.75 -33.16 6.13
CA TYR A 697 19.11 -31.85 5.58
C TYR A 697 19.47 -30.84 6.67
N LEU A 698 18.65 -30.73 7.72
CA LEU A 698 18.87 -29.79 8.81
C LEU A 698 20.09 -30.12 9.68
N SER A 699 20.59 -31.36 9.59
CA SER A 699 21.77 -31.85 10.33
C SER A 699 23.10 -31.65 9.59
N ARG A 700 23.10 -30.98 8.42
CA ARG A 700 24.30 -30.76 7.59
C ARG A 700 25.19 -29.62 8.07
#